data_AF-A0A5C5VL12-F1
#
_entry.id   AF-A0A5C5VL12-F1
#
_cell.length_a   1.000
_cell.length_b   1.000
_cell.length_c   1.000
_cell.angle_alpha   90.00
_cell.angle_beta   90.00
_cell.angle_gamma   90.00
#
_symmetry.space_group_name_H-M   'P 1'
#
loop_
_entity.id
_entity.type
_entity.pdbx_description
1 polymer ?
#
loop_
_entity_poly.entity_id
_entity_poly.type
_entity_poly.pdbx_seq_one_letter_code
_entity_poly.pdbx_strand_id
1 'polypeptide(L)'
;MNADFWSAIGSSWQLAPGVLLALIVSGTIYIRGWRTLRERGSTRFPVWRLVCFLAALLSISLALQSPIDSLASFSLQIHMVQHLLLMLVTPPLVWLAAPELPMLAGMPKWFRDEWIRPFARTRQLRTALDWLFRPQVALVLYTATLWIWHAPGCYQLALESEFWHRVEHAMFLAASLLFWHPVIQPFPHRTTYSRWLLIPYLFLAGVQGTILSGILCFSPRVLYPHYDAAPNLWHISPLDDQSLAGALMWIPTSLAYVAALFWIVAEQMSSNHATARRQVRPRPIAVPRRSDKPTGPQPSLWASLLQPRAVRVTLRWTMFALAAIVILDGLTGPQISPLNLAGVAPWIHWRAILVITLIVGGNFFCAVCPFTALRGLARRFRLNYTFPKWLQNKWPAVALLAIFFWAYEAFSLWDRPAWTAAIILGFFVVALAFDLLFAQAPFCKYVCPIGQFNFVQSLVSPSQVAARSTDVCAGCRTRDCLAGSANSPGCQLSLFVPKKQGNLDCTFCLDCADACPHQNITIVPLRIGSDLVIDPQRSGVGSYSQRTDLAALIVVLFFAALLNAAWMTVPLVGVEESLTTWLGWGRLPTVTVGMLLGLLALPWLLMQAVGKATSPDVSWRANVMRFAPALIPLGLGMWTAHYTFHFFTSADSLLWATERMANDRLATEFLIGGGECSCCTASSVAWLLPLELLLLDIGLCLSLWAAYRIAQRIAPQLVLRTFAPWGIFLVLFFLACVWVLLQPMEMRGAYVAGL
;
A
#
# COMPACT_ATOMS: atom_id res chain seq x y z
N MET A 1 -27.49 -10.40 29.36
CA MET A 1 -28.59 -10.08 28.42
C MET A 1 -29.78 -10.95 28.80
N ASN A 2 -30.85 -10.34 29.34
CA ASN A 2 -32.01 -11.05 29.91
C ASN A 2 -32.95 -11.60 28.82
N ALA A 3 -33.84 -12.54 29.17
CA ALA A 3 -34.86 -13.10 28.28
C ALA A 3 -35.77 -12.01 27.66
N ASP A 4 -35.96 -10.89 28.36
CA ASP A 4 -36.71 -9.72 27.90
C ASP A 4 -36.05 -8.99 26.71
N PHE A 5 -34.72 -9.09 26.58
CA PHE A 5 -34.00 -8.50 25.45
C PHE A 5 -34.28 -9.24 24.14
N TRP A 6 -34.33 -10.58 24.20
CA TRP A 6 -34.62 -11.41 23.03
C TRP A 6 -36.10 -11.35 22.63
N SER A 7 -37.02 -11.23 23.60
CA SER A 7 -38.44 -11.01 23.32
C SER A 7 -38.70 -9.61 22.73
N ALA A 8 -38.02 -8.58 23.25
CA ALA A 8 -38.07 -7.23 22.69
C ALA A 8 -37.57 -7.19 21.24
N ILE A 9 -36.42 -7.81 20.95
CA ILE A 9 -35.90 -7.95 19.58
C ILE A 9 -36.91 -8.66 18.68
N GLY A 10 -37.48 -9.78 19.12
CA GLY A 10 -38.49 -10.53 18.36
C GLY A 10 -39.74 -9.71 18.05
N SER A 11 -40.19 -8.86 18.98
CA SER A 11 -41.36 -7.99 18.81
C SER A 11 -41.11 -6.72 17.97
N SER A 12 -39.85 -6.31 17.83
CA SER A 12 -39.45 -5.07 17.13
C SER A 12 -39.30 -5.21 15.60
N TRP A 13 -39.63 -6.37 15.03
CA TRP A 13 -39.67 -6.55 13.57
C TRP A 13 -40.88 -5.85 12.97
N GLN A 14 -40.63 -4.78 12.21
CA GLN A 14 -41.66 -4.04 11.49
C GLN A 14 -41.78 -4.60 10.06
N LEU A 15 -42.62 -5.61 9.89
CA LEU A 15 -42.86 -6.23 8.58
C LEU A 15 -43.71 -5.29 7.71
N ALA A 16 -43.07 -4.36 7.01
CA ALA A 16 -43.71 -3.50 6.03
C ALA A 16 -44.31 -4.35 4.88
N PRO A 17 -45.65 -4.43 4.71
CA PRO A 17 -46.27 -5.35 3.77
C PRO A 17 -45.83 -5.13 2.31
N GLY A 18 -45.57 -3.88 1.93
CA GLY A 18 -45.11 -3.52 0.59
C GLY A 18 -43.71 -4.04 0.28
N VAL A 19 -42.78 -3.93 1.23
CA VAL A 19 -41.40 -4.43 1.07
C VAL A 19 -41.41 -5.95 1.03
N LEU A 20 -42.13 -6.59 1.95
CA LEU A 20 -42.25 -8.05 2.00
C LEU A 20 -42.85 -8.61 0.70
N LEU A 21 -43.93 -8.00 0.20
CA LEU A 21 -44.54 -8.39 -1.08
C LEU A 21 -43.54 -8.25 -2.23
N ALA A 22 -42.81 -7.13 -2.32
CA ALA A 22 -41.81 -6.92 -3.36
C ALA A 22 -40.67 -7.97 -3.33
N LEU A 23 -40.19 -8.33 -2.12
CA LEU A 23 -39.17 -9.36 -1.93
C LEU A 23 -39.68 -10.75 -2.32
N ILE A 24 -40.89 -11.13 -1.88
CA ILE A 24 -41.51 -12.43 -2.20
C ILE A 24 -41.76 -12.56 -3.71
N VAL A 25 -42.32 -11.52 -4.33
CA VAL A 25 -42.58 -11.50 -5.78
C VAL A 25 -41.26 -11.62 -6.57
N SER A 26 -40.25 -10.82 -6.20
CA SER A 26 -38.93 -10.85 -6.86
C SER A 26 -38.24 -12.22 -6.70
N GLY A 27 -38.27 -12.77 -5.49
CA GLY A 27 -37.74 -14.11 -5.18
C GLY A 27 -38.44 -15.21 -5.98
N THR A 28 -39.77 -15.18 -6.02
CA THR A 28 -40.58 -16.17 -6.73
C THR A 28 -40.31 -16.13 -8.24
N ILE A 29 -40.28 -14.93 -8.83
CA ILE A 29 -39.97 -14.75 -10.26
C ILE A 29 -38.56 -15.28 -10.56
N TYR A 30 -37.55 -14.90 -9.77
CA TYR A 30 -36.18 -15.36 -10.00
C TYR A 30 -36.05 -16.88 -9.87
N ILE A 31 -36.63 -17.49 -8.81
CA ILE A 31 -36.58 -18.96 -8.60
C ILE A 31 -37.23 -19.70 -9.78
N ARG A 32 -38.40 -19.26 -10.24
CA ARG A 32 -39.10 -19.85 -11.39
C ARG A 32 -38.25 -19.78 -12.66
N GLY A 33 -37.63 -18.63 -12.93
CA GLY A 33 -36.78 -18.47 -14.10
C GLY A 33 -35.48 -19.26 -14.01
N TRP A 34 -34.85 -19.31 -12.84
CA TRP A 34 -33.68 -20.13 -12.58
C TRP A 34 -33.96 -21.62 -12.81
N ARG A 35 -35.08 -22.15 -12.29
CA ARG A 35 -35.53 -23.54 -12.54
C ARG A 35 -35.73 -23.80 -14.03
N THR A 36 -36.46 -22.91 -14.71
CA THR A 36 -36.71 -23.02 -16.16
C THR A 36 -35.41 -23.06 -16.97
N LEU A 37 -34.40 -22.25 -16.61
CA LEU A 37 -33.10 -22.23 -17.28
C LEU A 37 -32.25 -23.48 -16.99
N ARG A 38 -32.37 -24.04 -15.78
CA ARG A 38 -31.71 -25.30 -15.37
C ARG A 38 -32.30 -26.50 -16.08
N GLU A 39 -33.63 -26.59 -16.17
CA GLU A 39 -34.36 -27.65 -16.89
C GLU A 39 -34.02 -27.65 -18.39
N ARG A 40 -33.74 -26.48 -18.97
CA ARG A 40 -33.26 -26.33 -20.35
C ARG A 40 -31.76 -26.63 -20.54
N GLY A 41 -31.09 -27.19 -19.54
CA GLY A 41 -29.69 -27.63 -19.62
C GLY A 41 -28.64 -26.52 -19.52
N SER A 42 -28.98 -25.32 -19.04
CA SER A 42 -28.00 -24.24 -18.91
C SER A 42 -27.03 -24.46 -17.75
N THR A 43 -25.75 -24.74 -18.06
CA THR A 43 -24.67 -24.84 -17.06
C THR A 43 -24.24 -23.48 -16.49
N ARG A 44 -24.69 -22.36 -17.09
CA ARG A 44 -24.28 -20.99 -16.72
C ARG A 44 -24.94 -20.44 -15.45
N PHE A 45 -26.01 -21.08 -14.98
CA PHE A 45 -26.76 -20.69 -13.78
C PHE A 45 -26.65 -21.74 -12.65
N PRO A 46 -25.46 -21.96 -12.07
CA PRO A 46 -25.29 -22.88 -10.93
C PRO A 46 -26.04 -22.39 -9.68
N VAL A 47 -26.19 -23.29 -8.69
CA VAL A 47 -26.93 -23.04 -7.44
C VAL A 47 -26.40 -21.84 -6.66
N TRP A 48 -25.09 -21.55 -6.70
CA TRP A 48 -24.54 -20.40 -5.97
C TRP A 48 -25.12 -19.07 -6.44
N ARG A 49 -25.54 -18.92 -7.71
CA ARG A 49 -26.19 -17.68 -8.20
C ARG A 49 -27.57 -17.49 -7.57
N LEU A 50 -28.30 -18.59 -7.36
CA LEU A 50 -29.56 -18.57 -6.62
C LEU A 50 -29.32 -18.18 -5.16
N VAL A 51 -28.30 -18.74 -4.51
CA VAL A 51 -27.93 -18.39 -3.14
C VAL A 51 -27.57 -16.89 -3.04
N CYS A 52 -26.81 -16.34 -3.98
CA CYS A 52 -26.51 -14.91 -4.03
C CYS A 52 -27.77 -14.04 -4.12
N PHE A 53 -28.73 -14.42 -4.97
CA PHE A 53 -29.98 -13.66 -5.09
C PHE A 53 -30.81 -13.69 -3.81
N LEU A 54 -30.96 -14.87 -3.20
CA LEU A 54 -31.69 -15.01 -1.94
C LEU A 54 -30.98 -14.28 -0.79
N ALA A 55 -29.66 -14.31 -0.75
CA ALA A 55 -28.86 -13.56 0.21
C ALA A 55 -29.02 -12.04 0.01
N ALA A 56 -29.13 -11.55 -1.23
CA ALA A 56 -29.43 -10.15 -1.50
C ALA A 56 -30.81 -9.73 -0.96
N LEU A 57 -31.85 -10.55 -1.20
CA LEU A 57 -33.20 -10.30 -0.66
C LEU A 57 -33.21 -10.33 0.87
N LEU A 58 -32.48 -11.26 1.48
CA LEU A 58 -32.32 -11.32 2.93
C LEU A 58 -31.60 -10.06 3.45
N SER A 59 -30.55 -9.60 2.78
CA SER A 59 -29.83 -8.37 3.14
C SER A 59 -30.75 -7.15 3.10
N ILE A 60 -31.61 -7.01 2.08
CA ILE A 60 -32.61 -5.94 2.03
C ILE A 60 -33.63 -6.08 3.17
N SER A 61 -34.08 -7.30 3.45
CA SER A 61 -35.01 -7.55 4.57
C SER A 61 -34.40 -7.20 5.91
N LEU A 62 -33.12 -7.52 6.12
CA LEU A 62 -32.39 -7.17 7.35
C LEU A 62 -32.20 -5.66 7.45
N ALA A 63 -31.89 -4.98 6.35
CA ALA A 63 -31.74 -3.52 6.37
C ALA A 63 -33.06 -2.79 6.66
N LEU A 64 -34.19 -3.23 6.09
CA LEU A 64 -35.44 -2.43 6.11
C LEU A 64 -36.53 -2.92 7.06
N GLN A 65 -36.47 -4.17 7.54
CA GLN A 65 -37.54 -4.75 8.37
C GLN A 65 -37.04 -5.27 9.72
N SER A 66 -35.72 -5.32 9.92
CA SER A 66 -35.15 -5.73 11.19
C SER A 66 -35.08 -4.55 12.17
N PRO A 67 -34.79 -4.81 13.45
CA PRO A 67 -34.66 -3.76 14.46
C PRO A 67 -33.59 -2.72 14.14
N ILE A 68 -32.69 -2.99 13.17
CA ILE A 68 -31.72 -2.03 12.66
C ILE A 68 -32.41 -0.74 12.21
N ASP A 69 -33.54 -0.83 11.49
CA ASP A 69 -34.26 0.35 10.98
C ASP A 69 -34.83 1.20 12.13
N SER A 70 -35.39 0.56 13.15
CA SER A 70 -35.91 1.27 14.33
C SER A 70 -34.80 1.81 15.23
N LEU A 71 -33.64 1.15 15.29
CA LEU A 71 -32.49 1.58 16.09
C LEU A 71 -31.64 2.65 15.39
N ALA A 72 -31.74 2.78 14.07
CA ALA A 72 -31.00 3.74 13.26
C ALA A 72 -31.36 5.22 13.55
N SER A 73 -32.55 5.48 14.10
CA SER A 73 -32.92 6.81 14.60
C SER A 73 -32.25 7.17 15.93
N PHE A 74 -31.81 6.16 16.70
CA PHE A 74 -31.18 6.36 18.01
C PHE A 74 -29.65 6.33 17.96
N SER A 75 -29.05 5.74 16.93
CA SER A 75 -27.59 5.69 16.77
C SER A 75 -27.16 5.78 15.31
N LEU A 76 -26.20 6.68 15.07
CA LEU A 76 -25.60 6.92 13.77
C LEU A 76 -24.83 5.69 13.28
N GLN A 77 -24.14 4.97 14.17
CA GLN A 77 -23.37 3.79 13.76
C GLN A 77 -24.28 2.68 13.22
N ILE A 78 -25.47 2.50 13.81
CA ILE A 78 -26.47 1.52 13.37
C ILE A 78 -27.10 1.97 12.05
N HIS A 79 -27.36 3.27 11.92
CA HIS A 79 -27.79 3.88 10.67
C HIS A 79 -26.77 3.62 9.54
N MET A 80 -25.46 3.75 9.82
CA MET A 80 -24.42 3.41 8.85
C MET A 80 -24.38 1.92 8.50
N VAL A 81 -24.66 1.02 9.45
CA VAL A 81 -24.81 -0.42 9.15
C VAL A 81 -25.95 -0.65 8.16
N GLN A 82 -27.07 0.05 8.31
CA GLN A 82 -28.20 -0.01 7.36
C GLN A 82 -27.78 0.41 5.95
N HIS A 83 -27.08 1.55 5.83
CA HIS A 83 -26.54 2.03 4.56
C HIS A 83 -25.54 1.05 3.94
N LEU A 84 -24.64 0.45 4.73
CA LEU A 84 -23.67 -0.54 4.25
C LEU A 84 -24.37 -1.80 3.71
N LEU A 85 -25.44 -2.29 4.36
CA LEU A 85 -26.19 -3.43 3.84
C LEU A 85 -26.82 -3.13 2.47
N LEU A 86 -27.37 -1.93 2.29
CA LEU A 86 -28.03 -1.52 1.04
C LEU A 86 -27.03 -1.16 -0.08
N MET A 87 -25.90 -0.56 0.26
CA MET A 87 -24.95 -0.06 -0.73
C MET A 87 -23.79 -1.01 -0.99
N LEU A 88 -23.28 -1.69 0.03
CA LEU A 88 -22.06 -2.49 -0.07
C LEU A 88 -22.35 -3.98 -0.27
N VAL A 89 -23.34 -4.52 0.43
CA VAL A 89 -23.62 -5.97 0.45
C VAL A 89 -24.63 -6.35 -0.63
N THR A 90 -25.78 -5.68 -0.66
CA THR A 90 -26.90 -6.03 -1.55
C THR A 90 -26.53 -5.94 -3.04
N PRO A 91 -25.96 -4.84 -3.56
CA PRO A 91 -25.80 -4.66 -5.01
C PRO A 91 -24.81 -5.66 -5.63
N PRO A 92 -23.66 -5.98 -5.01
CA PRO A 92 -22.82 -7.05 -5.51
C PRO A 92 -23.50 -8.40 -5.58
N LEU A 93 -24.26 -8.79 -4.56
CA LEU A 93 -24.98 -10.06 -4.52
C LEU A 93 -26.04 -10.13 -5.62
N VAL A 94 -26.77 -9.03 -5.85
CA VAL A 94 -27.74 -8.92 -6.95
C VAL A 94 -27.05 -9.16 -8.29
N TRP A 95 -25.93 -8.47 -8.58
CA TRP A 95 -25.28 -8.61 -9.89
C TRP A 95 -24.55 -9.94 -10.08
N LEU A 96 -23.97 -10.51 -9.02
CA LEU A 96 -23.39 -11.85 -9.05
C LEU A 96 -24.44 -12.93 -9.36
N ALA A 97 -25.70 -12.71 -8.98
CA ALA A 97 -26.81 -13.58 -9.35
C ALA A 97 -27.17 -13.53 -10.85
N ALA A 98 -26.68 -12.55 -11.61
CA ALA A 98 -27.01 -12.30 -13.02
C ALA A 98 -28.54 -12.31 -13.28
N PRO A 99 -29.29 -11.35 -12.71
CA PRO A 99 -30.74 -11.44 -12.55
C PRO A 99 -31.52 -11.22 -13.84
N GLU A 100 -30.91 -10.59 -14.85
CA GLU A 100 -31.56 -10.21 -16.10
C GLU A 100 -32.31 -11.37 -16.77
N LEU A 101 -31.63 -12.51 -16.98
CA LEU A 101 -32.23 -13.65 -17.68
C LEU A 101 -33.18 -14.48 -16.81
N PRO A 102 -32.85 -14.84 -15.55
CA PRO A 102 -33.79 -15.52 -14.67
C PRO A 102 -35.07 -14.70 -14.44
N MET A 103 -34.97 -13.38 -14.21
CA MET A 103 -36.17 -12.57 -13.98
C MET A 103 -37.06 -12.51 -15.22
N LEU A 104 -36.48 -12.36 -16.43
CA LEU A 104 -37.24 -12.44 -17.68
C LEU A 104 -37.82 -13.83 -17.96
N ALA A 105 -37.11 -14.91 -17.61
CA ALA A 105 -37.56 -16.27 -17.84
C ALA A 105 -38.69 -16.69 -16.88
N GLY A 106 -38.67 -16.19 -15.64
CA GLY A 106 -39.65 -16.53 -14.61
C GLY A 106 -40.95 -15.72 -14.65
N MET A 107 -40.97 -14.63 -15.42
CA MET A 107 -42.12 -13.75 -15.59
C MET A 107 -43.25 -14.43 -16.38
N PRO A 108 -44.54 -14.13 -16.10
CA PRO A 108 -45.66 -14.63 -16.90
C PRO A 108 -45.51 -14.25 -18.38
N LYS A 109 -45.82 -15.19 -19.29
CA LYS A 109 -45.60 -15.02 -20.73
C LYS A 109 -46.33 -13.79 -21.30
N TRP A 110 -47.59 -13.58 -20.91
CA TRP A 110 -48.41 -12.44 -21.33
C TRP A 110 -47.71 -11.10 -20.97
N PHE A 111 -47.30 -10.94 -19.71
CA PHE A 111 -46.65 -9.71 -19.24
C PHE A 111 -45.27 -9.49 -19.89
N ARG A 112 -44.48 -10.55 -20.05
CA ARG A 112 -43.17 -10.46 -20.70
C ARG A 112 -43.27 -10.05 -22.16
N ASP A 113 -44.17 -10.69 -22.91
CA ASP A 113 -44.23 -10.58 -24.36
C ASP A 113 -45.04 -9.34 -24.81
N GLU A 114 -46.06 -8.93 -24.05
CA GLU A 114 -46.90 -7.77 -24.35
C GLU A 114 -46.40 -6.45 -23.75
N TRP A 115 -45.79 -6.46 -22.57
CA TRP A 115 -45.35 -5.22 -21.88
C TRP A 115 -43.84 -5.02 -21.91
N ILE A 116 -43.08 -6.00 -21.40
CA ILE A 116 -41.64 -5.83 -21.18
C ILE A 116 -40.86 -5.81 -22.50
N ARG A 117 -41.12 -6.76 -23.41
CA ARG A 117 -40.38 -6.86 -24.69
C ARG A 117 -40.55 -5.66 -25.61
N PRO A 118 -41.75 -5.10 -25.83
CA PRO A 118 -41.91 -3.89 -26.65
C PRO A 118 -41.21 -2.69 -26.03
N PHE A 119 -41.33 -2.50 -24.72
CA PHE A 119 -40.72 -1.39 -24.01
C PHE A 119 -39.18 -1.48 -24.03
N ALA A 120 -38.61 -2.66 -23.77
CA ALA A 120 -37.17 -2.92 -23.82
C ALA A 120 -36.57 -2.81 -25.24
N ARG A 121 -37.39 -2.86 -26.30
CA ARG A 121 -36.96 -2.67 -27.69
C ARG A 121 -36.97 -1.20 -28.13
N THR A 122 -37.52 -0.29 -27.33
CA THR A 122 -37.52 1.14 -27.67
C THR A 122 -36.08 1.69 -27.64
N ARG A 123 -35.70 2.38 -28.72
CA ARG A 123 -34.33 2.92 -28.88
C ARG A 123 -33.99 3.95 -27.80
N GLN A 124 -34.97 4.75 -27.40
CA GLN A 124 -34.82 5.80 -26.39
C GLN A 124 -34.47 5.19 -25.02
N LEU A 125 -35.26 4.22 -24.55
CA LEU A 125 -35.01 3.54 -23.28
C LEU A 125 -33.65 2.83 -23.28
N ARG A 126 -33.32 2.11 -24.36
CA ARG A 126 -32.02 1.44 -24.46
C ARG A 126 -30.86 2.43 -24.40
N THR A 127 -30.97 3.56 -25.11
CA THR A 127 -29.94 4.61 -25.11
C THR A 127 -29.82 5.27 -23.73
N ALA A 128 -30.94 5.50 -23.04
CA ALA A 128 -30.95 6.06 -21.69
C ALA A 128 -30.33 5.11 -20.66
N LEU A 129 -30.68 3.82 -20.69
CA LEU A 129 -30.07 2.80 -19.83
C LEU A 129 -28.57 2.62 -20.17
N ASP A 130 -28.21 2.53 -21.45
CA ASP A 130 -26.82 2.43 -21.89
C ASP A 130 -25.99 3.65 -21.43
N TRP A 131 -26.59 4.84 -21.33
CA TRP A 131 -25.96 6.05 -20.79
C TRP A 131 -25.84 5.99 -19.26
N LEU A 132 -26.90 5.59 -18.55
CA LEU A 132 -26.95 5.51 -17.09
C LEU A 132 -25.95 4.48 -16.53
N PHE A 133 -25.78 3.35 -17.22
CA PHE A 133 -24.83 2.29 -16.86
C PHE A 133 -23.39 2.54 -17.35
N ARG A 134 -23.08 3.73 -17.91
CA ARG A 134 -21.69 4.10 -18.19
C ARG A 134 -20.92 4.29 -16.88
N PRO A 135 -19.67 3.80 -16.77
CA PRO A 135 -18.89 3.92 -15.54
C PRO A 135 -18.80 5.37 -15.02
N GLN A 136 -18.59 6.36 -15.90
CA GLN A 136 -18.46 7.75 -15.46
C GLN A 136 -19.76 8.29 -14.85
N VAL A 137 -20.89 7.97 -15.47
CA VAL A 137 -22.22 8.40 -15.00
C VAL A 137 -22.56 7.70 -13.69
N ALA A 138 -22.31 6.38 -13.61
CA ALA A 138 -22.51 5.61 -12.39
C ALA A 138 -21.65 6.12 -11.22
N LEU A 139 -20.39 6.47 -11.46
CA LEU A 139 -19.51 7.04 -10.43
C LEU A 139 -20.02 8.39 -9.92
N VAL A 140 -20.41 9.28 -10.84
CA VAL A 140 -20.91 10.61 -10.50
C VAL A 140 -22.22 10.50 -9.72
N LEU A 141 -23.16 9.67 -10.16
CA LEU A 141 -24.42 9.47 -9.45
C LEU A 141 -24.20 8.84 -8.08
N TYR A 142 -23.32 7.86 -7.96
CA TYR A 142 -22.96 7.25 -6.68
C TYR A 142 -22.36 8.25 -5.71
N THR A 143 -21.39 9.03 -6.18
CA THR A 143 -20.71 10.07 -5.40
C THR A 143 -21.70 11.17 -4.99
N ALA A 144 -22.49 11.68 -5.94
CA ALA A 144 -23.48 12.72 -5.66
C ALA A 144 -24.51 12.26 -4.62
N THR A 145 -25.05 11.05 -4.76
CA THR A 145 -26.01 10.49 -3.79
C THR A 145 -25.37 10.38 -2.40
N LEU A 146 -24.14 9.88 -2.28
CA LEU A 146 -23.43 9.84 -1.00
C LEU A 146 -23.32 11.21 -0.36
N TRP A 147 -22.78 12.20 -1.09
CA TRP A 147 -22.52 13.52 -0.52
C TRP A 147 -23.79 14.31 -0.21
N ILE A 148 -24.83 14.21 -1.05
CA ILE A 148 -26.11 14.90 -0.84
C ILE A 148 -26.75 14.41 0.47
N TRP A 149 -26.86 13.10 0.64
CA TRP A 149 -27.56 12.55 1.81
C TRP A 149 -26.77 12.66 3.10
N HIS A 150 -25.43 12.71 3.04
CA HIS A 150 -24.60 12.98 4.21
C HIS A 150 -24.45 14.48 4.54
N ALA A 151 -24.99 15.38 3.70
CA ALA A 151 -25.05 16.80 4.04
C ALA A 151 -26.01 17.00 5.22
N PRO A 152 -25.65 17.77 6.27
CA PRO A 152 -26.43 17.87 7.50
C PRO A 152 -27.93 18.16 7.30
N GLY A 153 -28.28 19.06 6.38
CA GLY A 153 -29.68 19.41 6.11
C GLY A 153 -30.50 18.28 5.46
N CYS A 154 -29.92 17.56 4.50
CA CYS A 154 -30.60 16.43 3.86
C CYS A 154 -30.69 15.23 4.79
N TYR A 155 -29.64 14.99 5.58
CA TYR A 155 -29.61 13.93 6.58
C TYR A 155 -30.70 14.15 7.65
N GLN A 156 -30.81 15.37 8.16
CA GLN A 156 -31.85 15.74 9.12
C GLN A 156 -33.26 15.58 8.52
N LEU A 157 -33.45 16.00 7.27
CA LEU A 157 -34.72 15.84 6.55
C LEU A 157 -35.14 14.36 6.42
N ALA A 158 -34.19 13.47 6.18
CA ALA A 158 -34.46 12.03 6.13
C ALA A 158 -34.91 11.50 7.50
N LEU A 159 -34.23 11.89 8.58
CA LEU A 159 -34.60 11.45 9.93
C LEU A 159 -35.97 11.98 10.40
N GLU A 160 -36.35 13.18 9.96
CA GLU A 160 -37.62 13.81 10.36
C GLU A 160 -38.82 13.34 9.52
N SER A 161 -38.59 12.77 8.33
CA SER A 161 -39.65 12.39 7.40
C SER A 161 -39.47 10.98 6.85
N GLU A 162 -40.40 10.09 7.20
CA GLU A 162 -40.44 8.70 6.68
C GLU A 162 -40.50 8.64 5.15
N PHE A 163 -41.06 9.66 4.48
CA PHE A 163 -41.03 9.75 3.03
C PHE A 163 -39.61 9.96 2.51
N TRP A 164 -38.89 10.97 3.03
CA TRP A 164 -37.53 11.29 2.59
C TRP A 164 -36.53 10.22 3.00
N HIS A 165 -36.72 9.57 4.15
CA HIS A 165 -35.94 8.38 4.55
C HIS A 165 -36.06 7.23 3.54
N ARG A 166 -37.28 6.96 3.05
CA ARG A 166 -37.48 5.95 2.00
C ARG A 166 -36.87 6.37 0.66
N VAL A 167 -36.93 7.65 0.32
CA VAL A 167 -36.30 8.20 -0.89
C VAL A 167 -34.78 8.07 -0.81
N GLU A 168 -34.17 8.38 0.33
CA GLU A 168 -32.76 8.20 0.60
C GLU A 168 -32.32 6.74 0.38
N HIS A 169 -32.96 5.80 1.07
CA HIS A 169 -32.68 4.37 0.90
C HIS A 169 -32.84 3.89 -0.54
N ALA A 170 -33.88 4.36 -1.23
CA ALA A 170 -34.08 4.04 -2.65
C ALA A 170 -32.97 4.61 -3.53
N MET A 171 -32.52 5.84 -3.29
CA MET A 171 -31.41 6.46 -4.00
C MET A 171 -30.09 5.74 -3.73
N PHE A 172 -29.80 5.37 -2.49
CA PHE A 172 -28.61 4.60 -2.13
C PHE A 172 -28.56 3.25 -2.82
N LEU A 173 -29.66 2.49 -2.77
CA LEU A 173 -29.75 1.20 -3.43
C LEU A 173 -29.63 1.35 -4.96
N ALA A 174 -30.35 2.31 -5.56
CA ALA A 174 -30.33 2.53 -7.01
C ALA A 174 -28.93 2.98 -7.50
N ALA A 175 -28.34 3.99 -6.85
CA ALA A 175 -27.01 4.50 -7.22
C ALA A 175 -25.94 3.42 -7.03
N SER A 176 -26.05 2.60 -5.99
CA SER A 176 -25.09 1.52 -5.77
C SER A 176 -25.27 0.34 -6.75
N LEU A 177 -26.51 0.02 -7.15
CA LEU A 177 -26.75 -0.93 -8.25
C LEU A 177 -26.11 -0.44 -9.55
N LEU A 178 -26.22 0.85 -9.89
CA LEU A 178 -25.53 1.44 -11.03
C LEU A 178 -24.00 1.35 -10.88
N PHE A 179 -23.47 1.64 -9.68
CA PHE A 179 -22.05 1.63 -9.39
C PHE A 179 -21.40 0.24 -9.52
N TRP A 180 -22.05 -0.80 -8.99
CA TRP A 180 -21.49 -2.15 -9.00
C TRP A 180 -21.65 -2.88 -10.33
N HIS A 181 -22.55 -2.42 -11.21
CA HIS A 181 -22.80 -3.07 -12.49
C HIS A 181 -21.55 -3.08 -13.41
N PRO A 182 -20.85 -1.95 -13.67
CA PRO A 182 -19.58 -1.95 -14.41
C PRO A 182 -18.47 -2.83 -13.83
N VAL A 183 -18.47 -2.99 -12.50
CA VAL A 183 -17.47 -3.76 -11.74
C VAL A 183 -17.67 -5.26 -11.94
N ILE A 184 -18.91 -5.73 -11.80
CA ILE A 184 -19.24 -7.17 -11.84
C ILE A 184 -19.47 -7.68 -13.26
N GLN A 185 -20.03 -6.86 -14.15
CA GLN A 185 -20.34 -7.22 -15.54
C GLN A 185 -21.22 -8.47 -15.63
N PRO A 186 -22.47 -8.42 -15.13
CA PRO A 186 -23.38 -9.56 -15.12
C PRO A 186 -23.66 -10.07 -16.55
N PHE A 187 -23.74 -11.39 -16.73
CA PHE A 187 -24.15 -11.97 -18.02
C PHE A 187 -25.62 -11.67 -18.31
N PRO A 188 -26.03 -11.30 -19.55
CA PRO A 188 -25.30 -11.31 -20.82
C PRO A 188 -24.58 -10.00 -21.21
N HIS A 189 -24.40 -9.05 -20.29
CA HIS A 189 -23.81 -7.75 -20.58
C HIS A 189 -22.43 -7.87 -21.26
N ARG A 190 -22.23 -7.11 -22.33
CA ARG A 190 -20.96 -7.03 -23.06
C ARG A 190 -20.47 -5.59 -23.03
N THR A 191 -19.34 -5.37 -22.38
CA THR A 191 -18.77 -4.02 -22.24
C THR A 191 -18.12 -3.56 -23.53
N THR A 192 -18.29 -2.28 -23.86
CA THR A 192 -17.61 -1.61 -24.98
C THR A 192 -16.34 -0.86 -24.54
N TYR A 193 -16.11 -0.70 -23.24
CA TYR A 193 -14.96 0.00 -22.66
C TYR A 193 -13.91 -0.97 -22.10
N SER A 194 -12.67 -0.50 -22.02
CA SER A 194 -11.56 -1.26 -21.45
C SER A 194 -11.75 -1.49 -19.95
N ARG A 195 -11.55 -2.73 -19.48
CA ARG A 195 -11.67 -3.07 -18.06
C ARG A 195 -10.62 -2.39 -17.18
N TRP A 196 -9.53 -1.90 -17.77
CA TRP A 196 -8.53 -1.08 -17.09
C TRP A 196 -9.09 0.26 -16.59
N LEU A 197 -10.17 0.77 -17.20
CA LEU A 197 -10.88 1.97 -16.73
C LEU A 197 -11.46 1.79 -15.33
N LEU A 198 -11.71 0.54 -14.90
CA LEU A 198 -12.28 0.27 -13.59
C LEU A 198 -11.28 0.49 -12.44
N ILE A 199 -9.97 0.55 -12.73
CA ILE A 199 -8.95 0.87 -11.72
C ILE A 199 -9.09 2.31 -11.22
N PRO A 200 -8.98 3.36 -12.07
CA PRO A 200 -9.22 4.73 -11.63
C PRO A 200 -10.65 4.95 -11.16
N TYR A 201 -11.64 4.23 -11.69
CA TYR A 201 -13.02 4.28 -11.23
C TYR A 201 -13.18 3.88 -9.75
N LEU A 202 -12.68 2.70 -9.36
CA LEU A 202 -12.73 2.23 -7.97
C LEU A 202 -11.85 3.08 -7.05
N PHE A 203 -10.68 3.52 -7.54
CA PHE A 203 -9.80 4.42 -6.80
C PHE A 203 -10.49 5.75 -6.46
N LEU A 204 -11.13 6.40 -7.43
CA LEU A 204 -11.85 7.66 -7.20
C LEU A 204 -13.03 7.47 -6.24
N ALA A 205 -13.76 6.35 -6.34
CA ALA A 205 -14.82 6.02 -5.41
C ALA A 205 -14.30 5.82 -3.97
N GLY A 206 -13.13 5.19 -3.82
CA GLY A 206 -12.45 5.00 -2.54
C GLY A 206 -11.96 6.32 -1.93
N VAL A 207 -11.31 7.18 -2.74
CA VAL A 207 -10.80 8.48 -2.29
C VAL A 207 -11.93 9.36 -1.76
N GLN A 208 -13.04 9.52 -2.52
CA GLN A 208 -14.15 10.35 -2.05
C GLN A 208 -14.83 9.79 -0.80
N GLY A 209 -14.96 8.46 -0.69
CA GLY A 209 -15.58 7.80 0.46
C GLY A 209 -14.71 7.92 1.72
N THR A 210 -13.39 7.86 1.54
CA THR A 210 -12.39 8.07 2.58
C THR A 210 -12.45 9.51 3.11
N ILE A 211 -12.57 10.50 2.23
CA ILE A 211 -12.73 11.91 2.63
C ILE A 211 -14.01 12.08 3.46
N LEU A 212 -15.14 11.57 2.98
CA LEU A 212 -16.42 11.68 3.70
C LEU A 212 -16.37 10.97 5.07
N SER A 213 -15.77 9.79 5.12
CA SER A 213 -15.60 9.04 6.37
C SER A 213 -14.67 9.74 7.36
N GLY A 214 -13.58 10.35 6.87
CA GLY A 214 -12.67 11.14 7.68
C GLY A 214 -13.33 12.37 8.30
N ILE A 215 -14.24 13.03 7.56
CA ILE A 215 -15.03 14.15 8.09
C ILE A 215 -15.89 13.68 9.28
N LEU A 216 -16.54 12.53 9.19
CA LEU A 216 -17.32 11.97 10.31
C LEU A 216 -16.42 11.57 11.49
N CYS A 217 -15.30 10.90 11.20
CA CYS A 217 -14.40 10.30 12.19
C CYS A 217 -13.63 11.32 13.01
N PHE A 218 -13.26 12.46 12.41
CA PHE A 218 -12.35 13.44 13.02
C PHE A 218 -12.99 14.82 13.24
N SER A 219 -14.30 14.97 12.97
CA SER A 219 -14.99 16.23 13.27
C SER A 219 -15.02 16.46 14.79
N PRO A 220 -14.57 17.63 15.29
CA PRO A 220 -14.59 17.96 16.72
C PRO A 220 -16.00 18.35 17.21
N ARG A 221 -16.99 18.36 16.32
CA ARG A 221 -18.38 18.69 16.61
C ARG A 221 -19.33 17.62 16.08
N VAL A 222 -20.48 17.50 16.75
CA VAL A 222 -21.60 16.67 16.28
C VAL A 222 -22.20 17.31 15.04
N LEU A 223 -22.13 16.61 13.91
CA LEU A 223 -22.59 17.10 12.60
C LEU A 223 -24.10 16.94 12.41
N TYR A 224 -24.71 15.99 13.13
CA TYR A 224 -26.12 15.65 13.04
C TYR A 224 -26.81 15.86 14.41
N PRO A 225 -27.41 17.04 14.66
CA PRO A 225 -27.99 17.39 15.95
C PRO A 225 -29.09 16.45 16.44
N HIS A 226 -29.75 15.71 15.55
CA HIS A 226 -30.75 14.71 15.92
C HIS A 226 -30.24 13.70 16.98
N TYR A 227 -29.00 13.23 16.86
CA TYR A 227 -28.43 12.24 17.77
C TYR A 227 -27.99 12.82 19.12
N ASP A 228 -27.85 14.15 19.21
CA ASP A 228 -27.64 14.83 20.49
C ASP A 228 -28.94 14.89 21.30
N ALA A 229 -30.08 15.00 20.61
CA ALA A 229 -31.42 15.00 21.21
C ALA A 229 -32.01 13.59 21.42
N ALA A 230 -31.46 12.57 20.77
CA ALA A 230 -31.96 11.20 20.83
C ALA A 230 -31.64 10.52 22.20
N PRO A 231 -32.52 9.64 22.71
CA PRO A 231 -32.22 8.83 23.89
C PRO A 231 -30.94 7.99 23.72
N ASN A 232 -29.98 8.16 24.62
CA ASN A 232 -28.70 7.44 24.57
C ASN A 232 -28.83 6.01 25.14
N LEU A 233 -29.15 5.06 24.27
CA LEU A 233 -29.40 3.65 24.64
C LEU A 233 -28.15 2.87 25.07
N TRP A 234 -26.95 3.29 24.64
CA TRP A 234 -25.69 2.56 24.88
C TRP A 234 -24.68 3.34 25.74
N HIS A 235 -25.08 4.49 26.29
CA HIS A 235 -24.20 5.40 27.04
C HIS A 235 -22.93 5.82 26.27
N ILE A 236 -23.02 5.92 24.94
CA ILE A 236 -21.93 6.37 24.06
C ILE A 236 -22.15 7.86 23.75
N SER A 237 -21.12 8.70 23.80
CA SER A 237 -21.30 10.11 23.45
C SER A 237 -21.69 10.26 21.97
N PRO A 238 -22.51 11.26 21.58
CA PRO A 238 -22.86 11.46 20.17
C PRO A 238 -21.63 11.65 19.26
N LEU A 239 -20.54 12.20 19.81
CA LEU A 239 -19.28 12.38 19.10
C LEU A 239 -18.55 11.05 18.86
N ASP A 240 -18.54 10.16 19.85
CA ASP A 240 -17.95 8.81 19.72
C ASP A 240 -18.79 7.94 18.78
N ASP A 241 -20.12 8.03 18.86
CA ASP A 241 -21.03 7.32 17.95
C ASP A 241 -20.83 7.80 16.50
N GLN A 242 -20.63 9.10 16.29
CA GLN A 242 -20.28 9.66 14.99
C GLN A 242 -18.92 9.17 14.50
N SER A 243 -17.94 9.12 15.39
CA SER A 243 -16.59 8.68 15.05
C SER A 243 -16.59 7.21 14.61
N LEU A 244 -17.33 6.37 15.34
CA LEU A 244 -17.51 4.97 15.04
C LEU A 244 -18.31 4.74 13.75
N ALA A 245 -19.34 5.54 13.51
CA ALA A 245 -20.09 5.54 12.25
C ALA A 245 -19.18 5.86 11.04
N GLY A 246 -18.30 6.86 11.17
CA GLY A 246 -17.28 7.17 10.17
C GLY A 246 -16.33 6.00 9.91
N ALA A 247 -15.83 5.36 10.98
CA ALA A 247 -14.97 4.18 10.85
C ALA A 247 -15.68 2.98 10.20
N LEU A 248 -16.95 2.74 10.54
CA LEU A 248 -17.79 1.70 9.94
C LEU A 248 -18.08 1.98 8.47
N MET A 249 -18.23 3.24 8.07
CA MET A 249 -18.36 3.58 6.66
C MET A 249 -17.04 3.36 5.91
N TRP A 250 -15.90 3.67 6.55
CA TRP A 250 -14.58 3.63 5.92
C TRP A 250 -14.04 2.21 5.67
N ILE A 251 -13.89 1.41 6.72
CA ILE A 251 -13.10 0.17 6.68
C ILE A 251 -13.74 -0.87 5.73
N PRO A 252 -15.05 -1.18 5.84
CA PRO A 252 -15.71 -2.17 5.00
C PRO A 252 -15.75 -1.75 3.52
N THR A 253 -16.02 -0.46 3.23
CA THR A 253 -16.09 0.02 1.85
C THR A 253 -14.73 -0.05 1.16
N SER A 254 -13.66 0.35 1.86
CA SER A 254 -12.28 0.23 1.38
C SER A 254 -11.91 -1.21 1.09
N LEU A 255 -12.19 -2.13 2.04
CA LEU A 255 -11.92 -3.56 1.85
C LEU A 255 -12.66 -4.14 0.63
N ALA A 256 -13.92 -3.77 0.43
CA ALA A 256 -14.70 -4.24 -0.70
C ALA A 256 -14.18 -3.70 -2.05
N TYR A 257 -13.82 -2.42 -2.12
CA TYR A 257 -13.25 -1.83 -3.34
C TYR A 257 -11.87 -2.42 -3.67
N VAL A 258 -11.05 -2.65 -2.65
CA VAL A 258 -9.77 -3.34 -2.77
C VAL A 258 -9.97 -4.76 -3.29
N ALA A 259 -10.91 -5.52 -2.73
CA ALA A 259 -11.21 -6.88 -3.18
C ALA A 259 -11.70 -6.90 -4.65
N ALA A 260 -12.56 -5.94 -5.04
CA ALA A 260 -13.04 -5.81 -6.40
C ALA A 260 -11.92 -5.42 -7.39
N LEU A 261 -11.04 -4.49 -6.99
CA LEU A 261 -9.88 -4.09 -7.78
C LEU A 261 -8.94 -5.29 -8.00
N PHE A 262 -8.66 -6.04 -6.93
CA PHE A 262 -7.84 -7.23 -6.98
C PHE A 262 -8.42 -8.27 -7.94
N TRP A 263 -9.74 -8.53 -7.87
CA TRP A 263 -10.44 -9.41 -8.80
C TRP A 263 -10.22 -8.97 -10.26
N ILE A 264 -10.49 -7.70 -10.58
CA ILE A 264 -10.41 -7.18 -11.95
C ILE A 264 -8.99 -7.32 -12.52
N VAL A 265 -7.98 -6.97 -11.72
CA VAL A 265 -6.57 -7.11 -12.10
C VAL A 265 -6.21 -8.58 -12.31
N ALA A 266 -6.63 -9.47 -11.41
CA ALA A 266 -6.38 -10.91 -11.54
C ALA A 266 -6.99 -11.49 -12.82
N GLU A 267 -8.22 -11.08 -13.17
CA GLU A 267 -8.93 -11.51 -14.38
C GLU A 267 -8.27 -10.99 -15.67
N GLN A 268 -7.88 -9.70 -15.70
CA GLN A 268 -7.19 -9.12 -16.87
C GLN A 268 -5.84 -9.76 -17.14
N MET A 269 -5.14 -10.20 -16.10
CA MET A 269 -3.87 -10.85 -16.29
C MET A 269 -3.99 -12.35 -16.60
N SER A 270 -5.08 -13.01 -16.21
CA SER A 270 -5.34 -14.42 -16.55
C SER A 270 -5.85 -14.60 -17.98
N SER A 271 -6.67 -13.67 -18.49
CA SER A 271 -7.15 -13.69 -19.88
C SER A 271 -5.99 -13.58 -20.88
N ASN A 272 -4.97 -12.77 -20.57
CA ASN A 272 -3.74 -12.65 -21.35
C ASN A 272 -2.90 -13.94 -21.38
N HIS A 273 -3.03 -14.84 -20.41
CA HIS A 273 -2.35 -16.14 -20.44
C HIS A 273 -3.02 -17.12 -21.43
N ALA A 274 -4.33 -17.01 -21.64
CA ALA A 274 -5.05 -17.82 -22.63
C ALA A 274 -4.72 -17.39 -24.07
N THR A 275 -4.58 -16.09 -24.32
CA THR A 275 -4.10 -15.56 -25.62
C THR A 275 -2.61 -15.82 -25.83
N ALA A 276 -1.77 -15.68 -24.80
CA ALA A 276 -0.33 -15.97 -24.88
C ALA A 276 -0.05 -17.47 -25.12
N ARG A 277 -0.83 -18.40 -24.52
CA ARG A 277 -0.72 -19.84 -24.82
C ARG A 277 -1.11 -20.20 -26.25
N ARG A 278 -2.01 -19.44 -26.89
CA ARG A 278 -2.43 -19.68 -28.28
C ARG A 278 -1.38 -19.26 -29.32
N GLN A 279 -0.36 -18.49 -28.92
CA GLN A 279 0.73 -18.03 -29.81
C GLN A 279 2.03 -18.84 -29.70
N VAL A 280 2.11 -19.88 -28.85
CA VAL A 280 3.29 -20.76 -28.80
C VAL A 280 3.19 -21.85 -29.87
N ARG A 281 3.33 -21.46 -31.14
CA ARG A 281 3.93 -22.34 -32.15
C ARG A 281 5.43 -21.99 -32.17
N PRO A 282 6.35 -22.96 -32.02
CA PRO A 282 7.78 -22.67 -32.11
C PRO A 282 8.06 -22.09 -33.49
N ARG A 283 8.42 -20.81 -33.52
CA ARG A 283 8.92 -20.15 -34.72
C ARG A 283 10.34 -20.69 -34.95
N PRO A 284 10.71 -21.10 -36.18
CA PRO A 284 12.08 -21.53 -36.46
C PRO A 284 13.06 -20.45 -36.00
N ILE A 285 14.13 -20.86 -35.32
CA ILE A 285 15.18 -19.97 -34.83
C ILE A 285 15.86 -19.35 -36.06
N ALA A 286 15.45 -18.12 -36.40
CA ALA A 286 16.20 -17.31 -37.33
C ALA A 286 17.47 -16.84 -36.61
N VAL A 287 18.63 -17.08 -37.23
CA VAL A 287 19.91 -16.48 -36.81
C VAL A 287 19.71 -14.95 -36.80
N PRO A 288 19.87 -14.27 -35.66
CA PRO A 288 19.62 -12.84 -35.60
C PRO A 288 20.66 -12.13 -36.46
N ARG A 289 20.19 -11.35 -37.46
CA ARG A 289 21.03 -10.36 -38.13
C ARG A 289 21.50 -9.35 -37.07
N ARG A 290 22.79 -9.03 -37.10
CA ARG A 290 23.41 -7.96 -36.31
C ARG A 290 22.62 -6.66 -36.53
N SER A 291 21.86 -6.25 -35.52
CA SER A 291 21.22 -4.94 -35.47
C SER A 291 22.16 -4.02 -34.70
N ASP A 292 22.73 -3.02 -35.36
CA ASP A 292 23.60 -2.02 -34.73
C ASP A 292 22.82 -1.06 -33.80
N LYS A 293 21.48 -1.09 -33.83
CA LYS A 293 20.63 -0.32 -32.92
C LYS A 293 19.93 -1.26 -31.92
N PRO A 294 19.97 -0.97 -30.60
CA PRO A 294 19.25 -1.76 -29.61
C PRO A 294 17.73 -1.62 -29.80
N THR A 295 17.08 -2.70 -30.25
CA THR A 295 15.62 -2.85 -30.39
C THR A 295 14.89 -3.12 -29.06
N GLY A 296 15.55 -2.78 -27.94
CA GLY A 296 15.08 -3.05 -26.59
C GLY A 296 14.08 -2.04 -26.04
N PRO A 297 13.59 -2.24 -24.79
CA PRO A 297 12.69 -1.31 -24.13
C PRO A 297 13.24 0.12 -24.16
N GLN A 298 12.31 1.07 -24.32
CA GLN A 298 12.63 2.48 -24.31
C GLN A 298 13.17 2.90 -22.93
N PRO A 299 14.07 3.88 -22.87
CA PRO A 299 14.52 4.46 -21.60
C PRO A 299 13.33 4.97 -20.79
N SER A 300 13.39 4.85 -19.47
CA SER A 300 12.40 5.48 -18.60
C SER A 300 12.55 7.00 -18.60
N LEU A 301 11.54 7.72 -18.10
CA LEU A 301 11.63 9.16 -17.91
C LEU A 301 12.79 9.58 -17.00
N TRP A 302 13.24 8.68 -16.11
CA TRP A 302 14.36 8.92 -15.21
C TRP A 302 15.72 8.80 -15.88
N ALA A 303 15.79 8.10 -17.01
CA ALA A 303 17.02 7.98 -17.77
C ALA A 303 17.52 9.35 -18.25
N SER A 304 16.63 10.25 -18.70
CA SER A 304 17.06 11.59 -19.13
C SER A 304 17.69 12.40 -18.00
N LEU A 305 17.19 12.25 -16.77
CA LEU A 305 17.69 12.97 -15.60
C LEU A 305 19.02 12.38 -15.07
N LEU A 306 19.09 11.07 -14.88
CA LEU A 306 20.22 10.44 -14.17
C LEU A 306 21.25 9.78 -15.06
N GLN A 307 20.99 9.55 -16.35
CA GLN A 307 21.96 8.95 -17.26
C GLN A 307 23.15 9.85 -17.63
N PRO A 308 23.04 11.19 -17.66
CA PRO A 308 24.21 12.05 -17.81
C PRO A 308 25.17 11.93 -16.61
N ARG A 309 26.44 11.61 -16.88
CA ARG A 309 27.47 11.49 -15.82
C ARG A 309 27.68 12.79 -15.05
N ALA A 310 27.65 13.93 -15.74
CA ALA A 310 27.77 15.24 -15.12
C ALA A 310 26.69 15.46 -14.05
N VAL A 311 25.43 15.17 -14.35
CA VAL A 311 24.31 15.30 -13.40
C VAL A 311 24.53 14.41 -12.17
N ARG A 312 24.90 13.14 -12.35
CA ARG A 312 25.17 12.24 -11.21
C ARG A 312 26.31 12.73 -10.33
N VAL A 313 27.41 13.21 -10.94
CA VAL A 313 28.58 13.72 -10.20
C VAL A 313 28.20 14.99 -9.44
N THR A 314 27.50 15.94 -10.07
CA THR A 314 27.01 17.15 -9.41
C THR A 314 26.12 16.81 -8.22
N LEU A 315 25.13 15.94 -8.40
CA LEU A 315 24.24 15.52 -7.32
C LEU A 315 25.01 14.87 -6.15
N ARG A 316 26.01 14.00 -6.42
CA ARG A 316 26.85 13.42 -5.35
C ARG A 316 27.61 14.48 -4.56
N TRP A 317 28.18 15.48 -5.23
CA TRP A 317 28.90 16.57 -4.56
C TRP A 317 27.95 17.50 -3.81
N THR A 318 26.76 17.78 -4.32
CA THR A 318 25.71 18.51 -3.59
C THR A 318 25.29 17.76 -2.34
N MET A 319 25.03 16.45 -2.43
CA MET A 319 24.71 15.61 -1.27
C MET A 319 25.86 15.57 -0.27
N PHE A 320 27.11 15.56 -0.74
CA PHE A 320 28.30 15.62 0.11
C PHE A 320 28.39 16.95 0.88
N ALA A 321 28.16 18.08 0.20
CA ALA A 321 28.13 19.40 0.83
C ALA A 321 27.00 19.50 1.88
N LEU A 322 25.80 19.01 1.57
CA LEU A 322 24.70 18.97 2.54
C LEU A 322 25.03 18.09 3.76
N ALA A 323 25.64 16.92 3.55
CA ALA A 323 26.07 16.07 4.65
C ALA A 323 27.14 16.77 5.53
N ALA A 324 28.07 17.51 4.92
CA ALA A 324 29.07 18.29 5.64
C ALA A 324 28.42 19.40 6.49
N ILE A 325 27.43 20.12 5.94
CA ILE A 325 26.64 21.13 6.66
C ILE A 325 25.96 20.51 7.88
N VAL A 326 25.29 19.37 7.70
CA VAL A 326 24.62 18.65 8.80
C VAL A 326 25.61 18.20 9.88
N ILE A 327 26.79 17.69 9.50
CA ILE A 327 27.84 17.30 10.46
C ILE A 327 28.34 18.52 11.25
N LEU A 328 28.64 19.61 10.55
CA LEU A 328 29.14 20.84 11.17
C LEU A 328 28.12 21.35 12.20
N ASP A 329 26.86 21.41 11.82
CA ASP A 329 25.80 21.88 12.71
C ASP A 329 25.55 20.95 13.90
N GLY A 330 25.58 19.63 13.68
CA GLY A 330 25.44 18.66 14.75
C GLY A 330 26.56 18.73 15.80
N LEU A 331 27.78 19.10 15.41
CA LEU A 331 28.93 19.21 16.32
C LEU A 331 29.06 20.57 17.02
N THR A 332 28.60 21.65 16.38
CA THR A 332 28.88 23.02 16.83
C THR A 332 27.64 23.83 17.18
N GLY A 333 26.48 23.42 16.67
CA GLY A 333 25.19 24.05 16.95
C GLY A 333 24.58 23.57 18.27
N PRO A 334 23.40 24.12 18.62
CA PRO A 334 22.67 23.75 19.83
C PRO A 334 22.38 22.24 19.88
N GLN A 335 22.53 21.62 21.04
CA GLN A 335 22.24 20.19 21.23
C GLN A 335 20.76 19.96 21.56
N ILE A 336 19.88 20.68 20.85
CA ILE A 336 18.43 20.61 20.95
C ILE A 336 17.93 20.19 19.56
N SER A 337 17.38 18.98 19.44
CA SER A 337 17.10 18.36 18.13
C SER A 337 16.31 19.26 17.18
N PRO A 338 15.19 19.89 17.57
CA PRO A 338 14.39 20.71 16.65
C PRO A 338 15.10 21.96 16.09
N LEU A 339 16.15 22.45 16.76
CA LEU A 339 16.90 23.64 16.35
C LEU A 339 18.19 23.30 15.59
N ASN A 340 18.47 22.00 15.40
CA ASN A 340 19.71 21.51 14.82
C ASN A 340 19.42 20.70 13.55
N LEU A 341 20.13 20.99 12.46
CA LEU A 341 19.96 20.28 11.20
C LEU A 341 20.26 18.78 11.31
N ALA A 342 21.15 18.36 12.22
CA ALA A 342 21.42 16.95 12.47
C ALA A 342 20.27 16.23 13.19
N GLY A 343 19.49 16.94 14.02
CA GLY A 343 18.29 16.40 14.66
C GLY A 343 17.11 16.28 13.69
N VAL A 344 16.94 17.30 12.82
CA VAL A 344 15.75 17.38 11.95
C VAL A 344 15.95 16.74 10.57
N ALA A 345 17.03 17.07 9.86
CA ALA A 345 17.11 16.74 8.43
C ALA A 345 17.19 15.22 8.15
N PRO A 346 18.12 14.44 8.76
CA PRO A 346 18.26 13.01 8.47
C PRO A 346 17.12 12.15 8.99
N TRP A 347 16.48 12.55 10.09
CA TRP A 347 15.51 11.73 10.82
C TRP A 347 14.07 11.99 10.41
N ILE A 348 13.73 13.23 10.01
CA ILE A 348 12.38 13.64 9.64
C ILE A 348 12.26 13.74 8.12
N HIS A 349 12.97 14.70 7.54
CA HIS A 349 12.72 15.12 6.15
C HIS A 349 13.30 14.12 5.14
N TRP A 350 14.53 13.70 5.40
CA TRP A 350 15.26 12.85 4.47
C TRP A 350 14.66 11.45 4.33
N ARG A 351 14.13 10.90 5.42
CA ARG A 351 13.48 9.57 5.42
C ARG A 351 12.22 9.55 4.57
N ALA A 352 11.39 10.57 4.68
CA ALA A 352 10.18 10.71 3.87
C ALA A 352 10.51 10.84 2.38
N ILE A 353 11.44 11.75 2.03
CA ILE A 353 11.91 11.94 0.65
C ILE A 353 12.50 10.64 0.11
N LEU A 354 13.27 9.91 0.91
CA LEU A 354 13.89 8.64 0.54
C LEU A 354 12.84 7.58 0.20
N VAL A 355 11.82 7.39 1.04
CA VAL A 355 10.79 6.37 0.82
C VAL A 355 9.95 6.68 -0.42
N ILE A 356 9.56 7.95 -0.61
CA ILE A 356 8.85 8.40 -1.83
C ILE A 356 9.71 8.17 -3.07
N THR A 357 11.00 8.49 -3.00
CA THR A 357 11.95 8.29 -4.11
C THR A 357 12.08 6.81 -4.49
N LEU A 358 12.07 5.89 -3.51
CA LEU A 358 12.18 4.46 -3.76
C LEU A 358 10.96 3.91 -4.53
N ILE A 359 9.75 4.37 -4.19
CA ILE A 359 8.51 4.00 -4.89
C ILE A 359 8.56 4.44 -6.36
N VAL A 360 9.07 5.65 -6.61
CA VAL A 360 8.97 6.31 -7.91
C VAL A 360 10.14 5.99 -8.84
N GLY A 361 11.35 5.92 -8.29
CA GLY A 361 12.62 5.92 -9.04
C GLY A 361 13.57 4.77 -8.72
N GLY A 362 13.27 3.93 -7.73
CA GLY A 362 14.16 2.83 -7.34
C GLY A 362 15.38 3.37 -6.58
N ASN A 363 16.58 2.83 -6.81
CA ASN A 363 17.75 3.12 -5.97
C ASN A 363 18.45 4.46 -6.26
N PHE A 364 17.72 5.53 -6.61
CA PHE A 364 18.30 6.85 -6.91
C PHE A 364 19.07 7.41 -5.73
N PHE A 365 18.61 7.17 -4.51
CA PHE A 365 19.32 7.58 -3.32
C PHE A 365 20.73 6.98 -3.25
N CYS A 366 20.88 5.71 -3.64
CA CYS A 366 22.19 5.06 -3.74
C CYS A 366 23.03 5.62 -4.90
N ALA A 367 22.39 6.13 -5.97
CA ALA A 367 23.08 6.70 -7.12
C ALA A 367 23.74 8.05 -6.80
N VAL A 368 23.11 8.85 -5.92
CA VAL A 368 23.58 10.18 -5.48
C VAL A 368 24.24 10.17 -4.10
N CYS A 369 24.47 8.98 -3.54
CA CYS A 369 24.97 8.80 -2.18
C CYS A 369 26.27 9.59 -1.91
N PRO A 370 26.32 10.42 -0.85
CA PRO A 370 27.46 11.29 -0.57
C PRO A 370 28.73 10.51 -0.22
N PHE A 371 28.60 9.32 0.37
CA PHE A 371 29.73 8.44 0.69
C PHE A 371 30.51 8.01 -0.55
N THR A 372 29.87 8.02 -1.73
CA THR A 372 30.52 7.64 -2.99
C THR A 372 31.23 8.81 -3.69
N ALA A 373 31.04 10.05 -3.24
CA ALA A 373 31.71 11.22 -3.82
C ALA A 373 33.24 11.13 -3.63
N LEU A 374 33.67 10.70 -2.44
CA LEU A 374 35.09 10.58 -2.07
C LEU A 374 35.75 9.26 -2.54
N ARG A 375 34.98 8.34 -3.11
CA ARG A 375 35.47 7.02 -3.57
C ARG A 375 36.61 7.12 -4.58
N GLY A 376 36.52 8.08 -5.51
CA GLY A 376 37.54 8.27 -6.55
C GLY A 376 38.92 8.62 -5.97
N LEU A 377 38.95 9.36 -4.86
CA LEU A 377 40.17 9.72 -4.15
C LEU A 377 40.75 8.51 -3.40
N ALA A 378 39.91 7.82 -2.63
CA ALA A 378 40.31 6.63 -1.85
C ALA A 378 40.93 5.54 -2.75
N ARG A 379 40.31 5.30 -3.92
CA ARG A 379 40.74 4.22 -4.82
C ARG A 379 42.10 4.42 -5.47
N ARG A 380 42.67 5.63 -5.43
CA ARG A 380 44.07 5.86 -5.86
C ARG A 380 45.07 5.09 -4.99
N PHE A 381 44.69 4.78 -3.75
CA PHE A 381 45.55 4.14 -2.74
C PHE A 381 45.05 2.75 -2.32
N ARG A 382 44.28 2.07 -3.18
CA ARG A 382 43.63 0.80 -2.83
C ARG A 382 44.62 -0.36 -2.64
N LEU A 383 44.31 -1.25 -1.70
CA LEU A 383 45.10 -2.44 -1.33
C LEU A 383 44.65 -3.74 -2.00
N ASN A 384 43.54 -3.72 -2.74
CA ASN A 384 43.02 -4.82 -3.58
C ASN A 384 42.70 -6.15 -2.84
N TYR A 385 42.33 -6.11 -1.57
CA TYR A 385 41.82 -7.30 -0.88
C TYR A 385 40.51 -7.81 -1.49
N THR A 386 40.26 -9.11 -1.34
CA THR A 386 39.00 -9.75 -1.70
C THR A 386 38.09 -9.88 -0.49
N PHE A 387 36.82 -9.50 -0.62
CA PHE A 387 35.86 -9.60 0.48
C PHE A 387 35.59 -11.08 0.86
N PRO A 388 35.63 -11.47 2.15
CA PRO A 388 35.53 -12.88 2.56
C PRO A 388 34.24 -13.55 2.09
N LYS A 389 34.33 -14.77 1.52
CA LYS A 389 33.17 -15.49 0.96
C LYS A 389 32.08 -15.76 2.00
N TRP A 390 32.44 -16.04 3.25
CA TRP A 390 31.49 -16.31 4.33
C TRP A 390 30.65 -15.08 4.73
N LEU A 391 31.10 -13.87 4.39
CA LEU A 391 30.36 -12.61 4.59
C LEU A 391 29.55 -12.16 3.35
N GLN A 392 29.64 -12.87 2.22
CA GLN A 392 28.95 -12.52 0.97
C GLN A 392 27.47 -12.94 0.97
N ASN A 393 26.77 -12.70 2.08
CA ASN A 393 25.35 -12.96 2.26
C ASN A 393 24.69 -11.77 2.99
N LYS A 394 23.40 -11.87 3.31
CA LYS A 394 22.61 -10.80 3.93
C LYS A 394 22.54 -10.91 5.46
N TRP A 395 23.14 -11.92 6.10
CA TRP A 395 23.15 -12.00 7.56
C TRP A 395 23.87 -10.82 8.25
N PRO A 396 25.02 -10.33 7.76
CA PRO A 396 25.62 -9.11 8.30
C PRO A 396 24.68 -7.92 8.24
N ALA A 397 23.95 -7.76 7.13
CA ALA A 397 22.95 -6.72 6.97
C ALA A 397 21.77 -6.85 7.96
N VAL A 398 21.25 -8.07 8.15
CA VAL A 398 20.19 -8.36 9.12
C VAL A 398 20.63 -7.98 10.53
N ALA A 399 21.83 -8.41 10.93
CA ALA A 399 22.38 -8.10 12.26
C ALA A 399 22.58 -6.59 12.43
N LEU A 400 23.19 -5.91 11.46
CA LEU A 400 23.42 -4.46 11.50
C LEU A 400 22.11 -3.67 11.56
N LEU A 401 21.07 -4.07 10.82
CA LEU A 401 19.77 -3.41 10.89
C LEU A 401 19.07 -3.65 12.22
N ALA A 402 19.12 -4.87 12.78
CA ALA A 402 18.56 -5.15 14.09
C ALA A 402 19.26 -4.34 15.19
N ILE A 403 20.60 -4.28 15.15
CA ILE A 403 21.41 -3.45 16.05
C ILE A 403 21.09 -1.96 15.85
N PHE A 404 20.91 -1.50 14.61
CA PHE A 404 20.56 -0.11 14.32
C PHE A 404 19.20 0.27 14.91
N PHE A 405 18.15 -0.55 14.70
CA PHE A 405 16.83 -0.27 15.27
C PHE A 405 16.83 -0.32 16.80
N TRP A 406 17.58 -1.26 17.38
CA TRP A 406 17.79 -1.29 18.83
C TRP A 406 18.51 -0.04 19.33
N ALA A 407 19.65 0.32 18.74
CA ALA A 407 20.45 1.48 19.15
C ALA A 407 19.69 2.80 18.95
N TYR A 408 18.91 2.90 17.88
CA TYR A 408 18.03 4.03 17.59
C TYR A 408 17.10 4.33 18.77
N GLU A 409 16.47 3.30 19.32
CA GLU A 409 15.53 3.43 20.43
C GLU A 409 16.24 3.53 21.79
N ALA A 410 17.22 2.67 22.02
CA ALA A 410 17.96 2.55 23.27
C ALA A 410 18.72 3.83 23.65
N PHE A 411 19.29 4.53 22.66
CA PHE A 411 20.11 5.72 22.88
C PHE A 411 19.43 7.01 22.42
N SER A 412 18.18 6.94 21.95
CA SER A 412 17.44 8.08 21.39
C SER A 412 18.30 8.90 20.43
N LEU A 413 18.90 8.24 19.44
CA LEU A 413 19.92 8.84 18.55
C LEU A 413 19.43 10.08 17.80
N TRP A 414 18.12 10.18 17.60
CA TRP A 414 17.43 11.31 16.98
C TRP A 414 17.46 12.58 17.85
N ASP A 415 17.51 12.45 19.18
CA ASP A 415 17.46 13.58 20.12
C ASP A 415 18.84 14.17 20.44
N ARG A 416 19.90 13.56 19.93
CA ARG A 416 21.30 13.95 20.21
C ARG A 416 22.05 14.33 18.93
N PRO A 417 22.04 15.62 18.54
CA PRO A 417 22.64 16.08 17.29
C PRO A 417 24.12 15.69 17.11
N ALA A 418 24.94 15.80 18.15
CA ALA A 418 26.35 15.41 18.10
C ALA A 418 26.55 13.91 17.82
N TRP A 419 25.66 13.06 18.35
CA TRP A 419 25.70 11.61 18.08
C TRP A 419 25.29 11.31 16.64
N THR A 420 24.30 12.04 16.12
CA THR A 420 23.95 11.94 14.70
C THR A 420 25.11 12.34 13.80
N ALA A 421 25.79 13.46 14.09
CA ALA A 421 26.98 13.87 13.35
C ALA A 421 28.11 12.82 13.44
N ALA A 422 28.35 12.25 14.62
CA ALA A 422 29.33 11.19 14.82
C ALA A 422 28.99 9.92 14.01
N ILE A 423 27.71 9.55 13.91
CA ILE A 423 27.25 8.43 13.08
C ILE A 423 27.51 8.70 11.60
N ILE A 424 27.16 9.89 11.10
CA ILE A 424 27.39 10.24 9.69
C ILE A 424 28.89 10.23 9.37
N LEU A 425 29.72 10.79 10.26
CA LEU A 425 31.18 10.77 10.12
C LEU A 425 31.72 9.33 10.15
N GLY A 426 31.23 8.50 11.07
CA GLY A 426 31.56 7.08 11.15
C GLY A 426 31.23 6.33 9.86
N PHE A 427 30.08 6.61 9.23
CA PHE A 427 29.72 6.05 7.93
C PHE A 427 30.70 6.46 6.83
N PHE A 428 31.16 7.72 6.79
CA PHE A 428 32.19 8.15 5.85
C PHE A 428 33.51 7.40 6.08
N VAL A 429 33.97 7.30 7.33
CA VAL A 429 35.21 6.59 7.68
C VAL A 429 35.12 5.13 7.27
N VAL A 430 34.04 4.43 7.62
CA VAL A 430 33.85 3.02 7.28
C VAL A 430 33.74 2.83 5.77
N ALA A 431 32.95 3.66 5.06
CA ALA A 431 32.81 3.55 3.61
C ALA A 431 34.15 3.75 2.89
N LEU A 432 34.95 4.74 3.31
CA LEU A 432 36.28 5.02 2.76
C LEU A 432 37.27 3.90 3.08
N ALA A 433 37.26 3.38 4.30
CA ALA A 433 38.09 2.24 4.69
C ALA A 433 37.81 1.02 3.79
N PHE A 434 36.53 0.74 3.50
CA PHE A 434 36.17 -0.35 2.59
C PHE A 434 36.63 -0.09 1.13
N ASP A 435 36.50 1.14 0.64
CA ASP A 435 36.96 1.52 -0.70
C ASP A 435 38.50 1.54 -0.83
N LEU A 436 39.23 1.71 0.27
CA LEU A 436 40.68 1.54 0.36
C LEU A 436 41.10 0.06 0.40
N LEU A 437 40.43 -0.75 1.21
CA LEU A 437 40.82 -2.14 1.44
C LEU A 437 40.49 -3.04 0.24
N PHE A 438 39.28 -2.92 -0.33
CA PHE A 438 38.76 -3.92 -1.26
C PHE A 438 38.75 -3.45 -2.72
N ALA A 439 39.00 -4.38 -3.65
CA ALA A 439 39.00 -4.09 -5.09
C ALA A 439 37.60 -3.77 -5.66
N GLN A 440 36.55 -4.32 -5.06
CA GLN A 440 35.13 -4.14 -5.41
C GLN A 440 34.46 -3.18 -4.41
N ALA A 441 33.14 -2.96 -4.52
CA ALA A 441 32.37 -2.15 -3.55
C ALA A 441 31.52 -3.00 -2.58
N PRO A 442 32.12 -3.84 -1.69
CA PRO A 442 31.37 -4.72 -0.79
C PRO A 442 30.58 -3.96 0.28
N PHE A 443 31.02 -2.75 0.67
CA PHE A 443 30.29 -1.92 1.63
C PHE A 443 28.84 -1.67 1.15
N CYS A 444 28.68 -1.17 -0.07
CA CYS A 444 27.36 -0.91 -0.63
C CYS A 444 26.53 -2.19 -0.79
N LYS A 445 27.17 -3.33 -1.11
CA LYS A 445 26.45 -4.59 -1.42
C LYS A 445 26.02 -5.37 -0.18
N TYR A 446 26.84 -5.40 0.87
CA TYR A 446 26.64 -6.31 2.01
C TYR A 446 26.58 -5.62 3.38
N VAL A 447 27.16 -4.43 3.54
CA VAL A 447 27.37 -3.81 4.86
C VAL A 447 26.46 -2.60 5.12
N CYS A 448 26.27 -1.73 4.14
CA CYS A 448 25.55 -0.47 4.30
C CYS A 448 24.06 -0.71 4.65
N PRO A 449 23.61 -0.45 5.89
CA PRO A 449 22.24 -0.76 6.32
C PRO A 449 21.20 0.05 5.54
N ILE A 450 21.50 1.33 5.25
CA ILE A 450 20.66 2.21 4.41
C ILE A 450 20.53 1.62 2.99
N GLY A 451 21.63 1.08 2.44
CA GLY A 451 21.62 0.42 1.14
C GLY A 451 20.70 -0.81 1.14
N GLN A 452 20.72 -1.62 2.21
CA GLN A 452 19.88 -2.82 2.31
C GLN A 452 18.40 -2.48 2.45
N PHE A 453 18.08 -1.45 3.24
CA PHE A 453 16.75 -0.87 3.29
C PHE A 453 16.29 -0.47 1.87
N ASN A 454 17.07 0.36 1.18
CA ASN A 454 16.76 0.84 -0.17
C ASN A 454 16.61 -0.31 -1.19
N PHE A 455 17.51 -1.29 -1.16
CA PHE A 455 17.45 -2.42 -2.10
C PHE A 455 16.21 -3.28 -1.94
N VAL A 456 15.74 -3.50 -0.71
CA VAL A 456 14.51 -4.26 -0.45
C VAL A 456 13.30 -3.45 -0.86
N GLN A 457 13.20 -2.19 -0.41
CA GLN A 457 12.03 -1.35 -0.69
C GLN A 457 11.91 -0.99 -2.18
N SER A 458 13.02 -0.81 -2.90
CA SER A 458 13.00 -0.54 -4.35
C SER A 458 12.50 -1.71 -5.21
N LEU A 459 12.21 -2.89 -4.64
CA LEU A 459 11.62 -4.01 -5.38
C LEU A 459 10.19 -3.73 -5.88
N VAL A 460 9.49 -2.75 -5.29
CA VAL A 460 8.19 -2.30 -5.81
C VAL A 460 8.29 -1.26 -6.94
N SER A 461 9.49 -0.70 -7.16
CA SER A 461 9.71 0.42 -8.09
C SER A 461 9.39 0.06 -9.55
N PRO A 462 8.84 1.00 -10.34
CA PRO A 462 8.58 0.82 -11.77
C PRO A 462 9.83 0.99 -12.64
N SER A 463 11.04 1.03 -12.09
CA SER A 463 12.27 1.29 -12.86
C SER A 463 13.43 0.42 -12.40
N GLN A 464 14.30 0.05 -13.36
CA GLN A 464 15.52 -0.72 -13.10
C GLN A 464 16.62 -0.36 -14.09
N VAL A 465 17.88 -0.52 -13.69
CA VAL A 465 19.02 -0.54 -14.64
C VAL A 465 19.08 -1.89 -15.35
N ALA A 466 19.00 -1.93 -16.68
CA ALA A 466 19.11 -3.19 -17.43
C ALA A 466 19.74 -2.98 -18.81
N ALA A 467 20.14 -4.09 -19.44
CA ALA A 467 20.50 -4.10 -20.86
C ALA A 467 19.23 -3.99 -21.72
N ARG A 468 19.29 -3.20 -22.80
CA ARG A 468 18.19 -3.03 -23.76
C ARG A 468 18.05 -4.27 -24.65
N SER A 469 19.15 -4.78 -25.18
CA SER A 469 19.18 -6.01 -25.98
C SER A 469 20.15 -7.04 -25.40
N THR A 470 19.66 -8.24 -25.10
CA THR A 470 20.51 -9.36 -24.70
C THR A 470 21.38 -9.87 -25.86
N ASP A 471 20.95 -9.69 -27.10
CA ASP A 471 21.70 -10.12 -28.29
C ASP A 471 22.94 -9.26 -28.50
N VAL A 472 22.83 -7.94 -28.30
CA VAL A 472 24.00 -7.03 -28.29
C VAL A 472 24.98 -7.44 -27.19
N CYS A 473 24.47 -7.82 -26.01
CA CYS A 473 25.32 -8.33 -24.94
C CYS A 473 25.99 -9.66 -25.29
N ALA A 474 25.32 -10.57 -26.01
CA ALA A 474 25.88 -11.84 -26.43
C ALA A 474 27.02 -11.68 -27.45
N GLY A 475 26.95 -10.64 -28.29
CA GLY A 475 28.01 -10.30 -29.23
C GLY A 475 29.19 -9.51 -28.64
N CYS A 476 29.07 -9.01 -27.40
CA CYS A 476 30.09 -8.16 -26.76
C CYS A 476 31.28 -8.99 -26.24
N ARG A 477 32.48 -8.69 -26.75
CA ARG A 477 33.73 -9.39 -26.38
C ARG A 477 34.50 -8.73 -25.24
N THR A 478 34.41 -7.40 -25.11
CA THR A 478 35.21 -6.62 -24.15
C THR A 478 34.69 -6.74 -22.72
N ARG A 479 33.36 -6.81 -22.55
CA ARG A 479 32.67 -6.92 -21.24
C ARG A 479 33.03 -5.78 -20.28
N ASP A 480 33.32 -4.59 -20.82
CA ASP A 480 33.70 -3.39 -20.08
C ASP A 480 32.66 -2.98 -19.04
N CYS A 481 31.39 -3.33 -19.24
CA CYS A 481 30.33 -3.10 -18.25
C CYS A 481 30.57 -3.82 -16.91
N LEU A 482 31.40 -4.86 -16.88
CA LEU A 482 31.83 -5.59 -15.68
C LEU A 482 33.31 -5.33 -15.37
N ALA A 483 34.19 -5.40 -16.38
CA ALA A 483 35.63 -5.27 -16.20
C ALA A 483 36.10 -3.81 -16.00
N GLY A 484 35.29 -2.85 -16.42
CA GLY A 484 35.67 -1.44 -16.53
C GLY A 484 36.30 -1.12 -17.89
N SER A 485 36.34 0.18 -18.21
CA SER A 485 37.01 0.78 -19.35
C SER A 485 38.02 1.84 -18.85
N ALA A 486 38.78 2.45 -19.76
CA ALA A 486 39.70 3.54 -19.41
C ALA A 486 39.02 4.71 -18.66
N ASN A 487 37.74 4.96 -18.94
CA ASN A 487 37.02 6.13 -18.43
C ASN A 487 36.00 5.80 -17.32
N SER A 488 35.68 4.53 -17.10
CA SER A 488 34.68 4.10 -16.12
C SER A 488 35.07 2.77 -15.47
N PRO A 489 34.91 2.60 -14.15
CA PRO A 489 35.30 1.37 -13.47
C PRO A 489 34.34 0.18 -13.71
N GLY A 490 33.26 0.33 -14.50
CA GLY A 490 32.28 -0.74 -14.72
C GLY A 490 31.46 -1.09 -13.46
N CYS A 491 30.77 -2.24 -13.45
CA CYS A 491 29.90 -2.63 -12.33
C CYS A 491 30.69 -3.10 -11.10
N GLN A 492 30.93 -2.17 -10.17
CA GLN A 492 31.70 -2.41 -8.93
C GLN A 492 31.04 -3.36 -7.91
N LEU A 493 29.78 -3.74 -8.15
CA LEU A 493 29.03 -4.70 -7.33
C LEU A 493 29.08 -6.12 -7.92
N SER A 494 29.83 -6.28 -9.02
CA SER A 494 30.00 -7.53 -9.76
C SER A 494 28.66 -8.11 -10.23
N LEU A 495 27.73 -7.24 -10.64
CA LEU A 495 26.46 -7.64 -11.23
C LEU A 495 26.64 -7.79 -12.74
N PHE A 496 26.47 -9.01 -13.22
CA PHE A 496 26.44 -9.32 -14.63
C PHE A 496 25.13 -8.81 -15.25
N VAL A 497 25.20 -7.61 -15.84
CA VAL A 497 24.05 -6.84 -16.34
C VAL A 497 23.10 -7.65 -17.25
N PRO A 498 23.55 -8.54 -18.15
CA PRO A 498 22.63 -9.33 -18.98
C PRO A 498 21.73 -10.30 -18.20
N LYS A 499 22.14 -10.73 -17.00
CA LYS A 499 21.34 -11.56 -16.08
C LYS A 499 20.86 -10.78 -14.86
N LYS A 500 21.09 -9.47 -14.81
CA LYS A 500 20.63 -8.60 -13.72
C LYS A 500 19.17 -8.28 -13.99
N GLN A 501 18.31 -8.61 -13.03
CA GLN A 501 16.89 -8.26 -13.05
C GLN A 501 16.53 -7.74 -11.67
N GLY A 502 15.70 -6.72 -11.62
CA GLY A 502 15.28 -6.11 -10.38
C GLY A 502 16.25 -5.11 -9.80
N ASN A 503 15.91 -4.56 -8.63
CA ASN A 503 16.70 -3.49 -8.00
C ASN A 503 17.61 -3.96 -6.87
N LEU A 504 17.43 -5.19 -6.40
CA LEU A 504 18.27 -5.77 -5.34
C LEU A 504 19.75 -5.75 -5.75
N ASP A 505 20.60 -5.34 -4.81
CA ASP A 505 22.06 -5.17 -4.96
C ASP A 505 22.51 -4.12 -6.00
N CYS A 506 21.62 -3.42 -6.69
CA CYS A 506 22.01 -2.43 -7.70
C CYS A 506 21.90 -1.00 -7.17
N THR A 507 23.02 -0.28 -7.05
CA THR A 507 23.05 1.11 -6.53
C THR A 507 22.67 2.19 -7.54
N PHE A 508 22.35 1.83 -8.79
CA PHE A 508 22.04 2.79 -9.86
C PHE A 508 23.17 3.81 -10.14
N CYS A 509 24.43 3.45 -9.84
CA CYS A 509 25.59 4.31 -10.13
C CYS A 509 25.81 4.58 -11.62
N LEU A 510 25.30 3.69 -12.48
CA LEU A 510 25.41 3.68 -13.95
C LEU A 510 26.85 3.60 -14.50
N ASP A 511 27.84 3.27 -13.66
CA ASP A 511 29.23 3.05 -14.12
C ASP A 511 29.30 1.95 -15.21
N CYS A 512 28.44 0.92 -15.12
CA CYS A 512 28.33 -0.11 -16.15
C CYS A 512 27.75 0.40 -17.47
N ALA A 513 26.88 1.41 -17.44
CA ALA A 513 26.34 2.06 -18.63
C ALA A 513 27.38 2.97 -19.27
N ASP A 514 28.10 3.76 -18.46
CA ASP A 514 29.21 4.61 -18.92
C ASP A 514 30.35 3.78 -19.53
N ALA A 515 30.60 2.57 -19.01
CA ALA A 515 31.62 1.67 -19.53
C ALA A 515 31.18 0.90 -20.79
N CYS A 516 29.89 0.87 -21.14
CA CYS A 516 29.39 0.01 -22.21
C CYS A 516 29.76 0.57 -23.61
N PRO A 517 30.57 -0.15 -24.42
CA PRO A 517 30.97 0.33 -25.75
C PRO A 517 29.82 0.39 -26.75
N HIS A 518 28.72 -0.31 -26.47
CA HIS A 518 27.54 -0.39 -27.34
C HIS A 518 26.37 0.47 -26.86
N GLN A 519 26.54 1.27 -25.79
CA GLN A 519 25.48 2.09 -25.19
C GLN A 519 24.16 1.32 -24.93
N ASN A 520 24.30 0.04 -24.59
CA ASN A 520 23.18 -0.90 -24.50
C ASN A 520 22.55 -0.96 -23.10
N ILE A 521 23.08 -0.23 -22.12
CA ILE A 521 22.61 -0.26 -20.73
C ILE A 521 22.00 1.11 -20.38
N THR A 522 20.79 1.11 -19.83
CA THR A 522 20.08 2.32 -19.40
C THR A 522 19.11 1.99 -18.25
N ILE A 523 18.43 3.01 -17.72
CA ILE A 523 17.28 2.83 -16.84
C ILE A 523 16.06 2.53 -17.71
N VAL A 524 15.46 1.35 -17.51
CA VAL A 524 14.29 0.88 -18.25
C VAL A 524 13.09 0.77 -17.31
N PRO A 525 11.85 0.94 -17.82
CA PRO A 525 10.66 0.68 -17.03
C PRO A 525 10.54 -0.81 -16.68
N LEU A 526 10.24 -1.09 -15.42
CA LEU A 526 9.91 -2.41 -14.89
C LEU A 526 8.39 -2.48 -14.66
N ARG A 527 7.79 -3.64 -14.96
CA ARG A 527 6.38 -3.86 -14.61
C ARG A 527 6.23 -3.88 -13.09
N ILE A 528 5.42 -2.98 -12.55
CA ILE A 528 5.17 -2.86 -11.10
C ILE A 528 4.82 -4.23 -10.52
N GLY A 529 5.48 -4.58 -9.41
CA GLY A 529 5.26 -5.84 -8.69
C GLY A 529 5.79 -7.11 -9.36
N SER A 530 6.36 -7.04 -10.58
CA SER A 530 6.88 -8.24 -11.26
C SER A 530 8.05 -8.88 -10.51
N ASP A 531 8.87 -8.07 -9.85
CA ASP A 531 10.03 -8.51 -9.08
C ASP A 531 9.67 -9.20 -7.75
N LEU A 532 8.44 -8.96 -7.26
CA LEU A 532 7.90 -9.60 -6.06
C LEU A 532 7.41 -11.02 -6.33
N VAL A 533 6.97 -11.29 -7.56
CA VAL A 533 6.25 -12.52 -7.91
C VAL A 533 7.09 -13.46 -8.78
N ILE A 534 7.93 -12.91 -9.67
CA ILE A 534 8.80 -13.71 -10.54
C ILE A 534 10.11 -13.98 -9.81
N ASP A 535 10.54 -15.24 -9.80
CA ASP A 535 11.78 -15.65 -9.16
C ASP A 535 12.79 -16.28 -10.14
N PRO A 536 13.26 -15.52 -11.15
CA PRO A 536 14.30 -16.00 -12.05
C PRO A 536 15.66 -16.11 -11.33
N GLN A 537 16.59 -16.83 -11.94
CA GLN A 537 17.99 -16.79 -11.54
C GLN A 537 18.61 -15.44 -11.89
N ARG A 538 18.93 -14.63 -10.86
CA ARG A 538 19.49 -13.28 -11.01
C ARG A 538 21.00 -13.26 -10.79
N SER A 539 21.68 -12.34 -11.45
CA SER A 539 23.09 -12.09 -11.18
C SER A 539 23.33 -11.61 -9.74
N GLY A 540 24.31 -12.19 -9.04
CA GLY A 540 24.73 -11.80 -7.69
C GLY A 540 23.83 -12.34 -6.57
N VAL A 541 22.51 -12.32 -6.75
CA VAL A 541 21.55 -12.73 -5.72
C VAL A 541 21.13 -14.20 -5.84
N GLY A 542 20.97 -14.71 -7.07
CA GLY A 542 20.32 -15.99 -7.35
C GLY A 542 18.78 -15.86 -7.34
N SER A 543 18.10 -16.91 -6.89
CA SER A 543 16.64 -16.93 -6.70
C SER A 543 16.28 -16.58 -5.24
N TYR A 544 15.31 -15.70 -5.05
CA TYR A 544 14.85 -15.24 -3.74
C TYR A 544 14.31 -16.39 -2.90
N SER A 545 13.58 -17.33 -3.52
CA SER A 545 12.99 -18.50 -2.83
C SER A 545 14.02 -19.49 -2.27
N GLN A 546 15.32 -19.30 -2.57
CA GLN A 546 16.42 -20.15 -2.11
C GLN A 546 17.30 -19.46 -1.05
N ARG A 547 16.98 -18.22 -0.66
CA ARG A 547 17.83 -17.35 0.16
C ARG A 547 17.17 -17.05 1.50
N THR A 548 17.55 -17.80 2.55
CA THR A 548 17.03 -17.60 3.92
C THR A 548 17.42 -16.24 4.49
N ASP A 549 18.62 -15.78 4.17
CA ASP A 549 19.17 -14.49 4.60
C ASP A 549 18.40 -13.30 4.01
N LEU A 550 17.98 -13.38 2.74
CA LEU A 550 17.13 -12.36 2.11
C LEU A 550 15.72 -12.36 2.71
N ALA A 551 15.14 -13.54 2.96
CA ALA A 551 13.84 -13.64 3.62
C ALA A 551 13.89 -13.04 5.03
N ALA A 552 14.93 -13.33 5.80
CA ALA A 552 15.14 -12.73 7.13
C ALA A 552 15.27 -11.21 7.06
N LEU A 553 16.02 -10.68 6.10
CA LEU A 553 16.15 -9.24 5.87
C LEU A 553 14.80 -8.58 5.59
N ILE A 554 13.98 -9.17 4.72
CA ILE A 554 12.64 -8.65 4.41
C ILE A 554 11.74 -8.70 5.64
N VAL A 555 11.75 -9.79 6.40
CA VAL A 555 10.94 -9.94 7.61
C VAL A 555 11.33 -8.90 8.67
N VAL A 556 12.62 -8.70 8.94
CA VAL A 556 13.09 -7.69 9.90
C VAL A 556 12.64 -6.29 9.47
N LEU A 557 12.78 -5.93 8.20
CA LEU A 557 12.35 -4.63 7.70
C LEU A 557 10.84 -4.43 7.72
N PHE A 558 10.08 -5.50 7.51
CA PHE A 558 8.61 -5.48 7.57
C PHE A 558 8.11 -5.22 8.99
N PHE A 559 8.63 -5.96 9.98
CA PHE A 559 8.24 -5.77 11.38
C PHE A 559 8.81 -4.48 11.98
N ALA A 560 10.01 -4.07 11.56
CA ALA A 560 10.56 -2.78 11.96
C ALA A 560 9.66 -1.60 11.54
N ALA A 561 8.93 -1.71 10.43
CA ALA A 561 8.01 -0.66 9.98
C ALA A 561 6.91 -0.38 11.01
N LEU A 562 6.27 -1.45 11.50
CA LEU A 562 5.25 -1.36 12.53
C LEU A 562 5.85 -0.96 13.88
N LEU A 563 6.96 -1.60 14.27
CA LEU A 563 7.57 -1.37 15.58
C LEU A 563 8.08 0.06 15.72
N ASN A 564 8.69 0.62 14.66
CA ASN A 564 9.22 1.98 14.68
C ASN A 564 8.12 3.02 14.90
N ALA A 565 6.94 2.82 14.31
CA ALA A 565 5.79 3.71 14.52
C ALA A 565 5.10 3.44 15.87
N ALA A 566 4.88 2.17 16.22
CA ALA A 566 4.20 1.79 17.46
C ALA A 566 4.93 2.32 18.70
N TRP A 567 6.27 2.33 18.69
CA TRP A 567 7.09 2.83 19.81
C TRP A 567 7.05 4.34 20.01
N MET A 568 6.31 5.07 19.15
CA MET A 568 6.02 6.49 19.32
C MET A 568 4.58 6.75 19.76
N THR A 569 3.78 5.70 20.01
CA THR A 569 2.38 5.84 20.43
C THR A 569 2.27 5.86 21.95
N VAL A 570 1.41 6.74 22.48
CA VAL A 570 1.19 6.87 23.94
C VAL A 570 0.93 5.53 24.64
N PRO A 571 0.09 4.60 24.11
CA PRO A 571 -0.14 3.32 24.77
C PRO A 571 1.13 2.48 24.93
N LEU A 572 2.00 2.44 23.92
CA LEU A 572 3.20 1.60 23.98
C LEU A 572 4.28 2.22 24.86
N VAL A 573 4.41 3.55 24.85
CA VAL A 573 5.28 4.30 25.78
C VAL A 573 4.84 4.05 27.22
N GLY A 574 3.54 4.13 27.52
CA GLY A 574 3.01 3.84 28.86
C GLY A 574 3.26 2.39 29.31
N VAL A 575 3.21 1.43 28.38
CA VAL A 575 3.59 0.03 28.66
C VAL A 575 5.09 -0.09 28.96
N GLU A 576 5.96 0.59 28.22
CA GLU A 576 7.41 0.63 28.49
C GLU A 576 7.69 1.17 29.90
N GLU A 577 7.05 2.29 30.28
CA GLU A 577 7.22 2.90 31.61
C GLU A 577 6.71 1.99 32.73
N SER A 578 5.55 1.36 32.52
CA SER A 578 4.96 0.42 33.48
C SER A 578 5.84 -0.83 33.66
N LEU A 579 6.38 -1.38 32.57
CA LEU A 579 7.30 -2.52 32.65
C LEU A 579 8.63 -2.13 33.30
N THR A 580 9.14 -0.94 33.01
CA THR A 580 10.39 -0.45 33.60
C THR A 580 10.28 -0.27 35.10
N THR A 581 9.15 0.28 35.57
CA THR A 581 8.87 0.44 37.00
C THR A 581 8.60 -0.90 37.69
N TRP A 582 7.85 -1.80 37.06
CA TRP A 582 7.53 -3.12 37.63
C TRP A 582 8.74 -4.05 37.72
N LEU A 583 9.59 -4.10 36.68
CA LEU A 583 10.79 -4.95 36.66
C LEU A 583 11.95 -4.36 37.48
N GLY A 584 11.97 -3.03 37.66
CA GLY A 584 13.07 -2.33 38.34
C GLY A 584 14.40 -2.33 37.57
N TRP A 585 14.41 -2.71 36.28
CA TRP A 585 15.62 -2.90 35.49
C TRP A 585 16.17 -1.62 34.83
N GLY A 586 15.47 -0.49 34.97
CA GLY A 586 15.76 0.73 34.22
C GLY A 586 15.38 0.60 32.74
N ARG A 587 15.41 1.73 32.01
CA ARG A 587 14.86 1.81 30.64
C ARG A 587 15.59 0.91 29.63
N LEU A 588 16.92 0.87 29.68
CA LEU A 588 17.74 0.21 28.67
C LEU A 588 17.48 -1.31 28.57
N PRO A 589 17.43 -2.10 29.67
CA PRO A 589 17.05 -3.50 29.59
C PRO A 589 15.62 -3.73 29.10
N THR A 590 14.66 -2.90 29.51
CA THR A 590 13.26 -2.99 29.06
C THR A 590 13.16 -2.82 27.55
N VAL A 591 13.75 -1.75 26.99
CA VAL A 591 13.81 -1.50 25.55
C VAL A 591 14.52 -2.64 24.83
N THR A 592 15.63 -3.14 25.40
CA THR A 592 16.40 -4.23 24.79
C THR A 592 15.57 -5.50 24.67
N VAL A 593 14.90 -5.93 25.74
CA VAL A 593 14.04 -7.11 25.73
C VAL A 593 12.87 -6.90 24.78
N GLY A 594 12.22 -5.73 24.83
CA GLY A 594 11.11 -5.39 23.96
C GLY A 594 11.49 -5.41 22.48
N MET A 595 12.66 -4.89 22.11
CA MET A 595 13.14 -4.91 20.72
C MET A 595 13.52 -6.32 20.26
N LEU A 596 14.15 -7.13 21.11
CA LEU A 596 14.45 -8.53 20.79
C LEU A 596 13.16 -9.34 20.59
N LEU A 597 12.14 -9.10 21.42
CA LEU A 597 10.84 -9.74 21.30
C LEU A 597 10.09 -9.28 20.04
N GLY A 598 9.94 -7.98 19.84
CA GLY A 598 9.16 -7.39 18.74
C GLY A 598 9.81 -7.54 17.36
N LEU A 599 11.14 -7.48 17.28
CA LEU A 599 11.87 -7.48 16.00
C LEU A 599 12.39 -8.86 15.60
N LEU A 600 12.63 -9.77 16.56
CA LEU A 600 13.22 -11.08 16.27
C LEU A 600 12.33 -12.25 16.70
N ALA A 601 11.95 -12.33 17.98
CA ALA A 601 11.26 -13.52 18.51
C ALA A 601 9.82 -13.66 17.98
N LEU A 602 9.01 -12.60 18.07
CA LEU A 602 7.64 -12.59 17.57
C LEU A 602 7.58 -12.80 16.04
N PRO A 603 8.39 -12.10 15.22
CA PRO A 603 8.45 -12.37 13.77
C PRO A 603 8.83 -13.81 13.46
N TRP A 604 9.78 -14.40 14.19
CA TRP A 604 10.17 -15.80 14.01
C TRP A 604 9.01 -16.76 14.27
N LEU A 605 8.29 -16.58 15.38
CA LEU A 605 7.14 -17.41 15.74
C LEU A 605 6.00 -17.27 14.72
N LEU A 606 5.67 -16.04 14.32
CA LEU A 606 4.61 -15.76 13.33
C LEU A 606 4.96 -16.33 11.96
N MET A 607 6.18 -16.12 11.47
CA MET A 607 6.64 -16.67 10.19
C MET A 607 6.67 -18.20 10.21
N GLN A 608 7.02 -18.81 11.35
CA GLN A 608 6.92 -20.25 11.52
C GLN A 608 5.46 -20.73 11.46
N ALA A 609 4.54 -20.07 12.17
CA ALA A 609 3.12 -20.43 12.19
C ALA A 609 2.48 -20.31 10.80
N VAL A 610 2.64 -19.17 10.14
CA VAL A 610 2.12 -18.93 8.78
C VAL A 610 2.77 -19.88 7.77
N GLY A 611 4.08 -20.08 7.87
CA GLY A 611 4.82 -21.00 6.99
C GLY A 611 4.37 -22.46 7.12
N LYS A 612 4.09 -22.93 8.34
CA LYS A 612 3.53 -24.28 8.59
C LYS A 612 2.09 -24.40 8.09
N ALA A 613 1.28 -23.36 8.26
CA ALA A 613 -0.11 -23.34 7.80
C ALA A 613 -0.26 -23.30 6.27
N THR A 614 0.76 -22.84 5.54
CA THR A 614 0.75 -22.67 4.08
C THR A 614 0.61 -24.00 3.32
N SER A 615 1.43 -24.99 3.67
CA SER A 615 1.41 -26.32 3.05
C SER A 615 2.12 -27.31 3.98
N PRO A 616 1.49 -28.46 4.30
CA PRO A 616 2.08 -29.45 5.20
C PRO A 616 3.27 -30.19 4.57
N ASP A 617 3.32 -30.29 3.24
CA ASP A 617 4.33 -31.08 2.52
C ASP A 617 5.65 -30.34 2.31
N VAL A 618 5.68 -29.03 2.59
CA VAL A 618 6.84 -28.16 2.36
C VAL A 618 7.31 -27.58 3.69
N SER A 619 8.62 -27.57 3.92
CA SER A 619 9.17 -26.95 5.13
C SER A 619 8.72 -25.49 5.29
N TRP A 620 8.37 -25.09 6.51
CA TRP A 620 7.91 -23.73 6.80
C TRP A 620 8.89 -22.66 6.32
N ARG A 621 10.20 -22.92 6.41
CA ARG A 621 11.26 -22.02 5.92
C ARG A 621 11.17 -21.80 4.41
N ALA A 622 10.91 -22.85 3.65
CA ALA A 622 10.76 -22.73 2.19
C ALA A 622 9.50 -21.95 1.83
N ASN A 623 8.41 -22.10 2.57
CA ASN A 623 7.21 -21.27 2.38
C ASN A 623 7.51 -19.80 2.70
N VAL A 624 8.19 -19.50 3.81
CA VAL A 624 8.60 -18.13 4.16
C VAL A 624 9.50 -17.53 3.09
N MET A 625 10.52 -18.24 2.60
CA MET A 625 11.40 -17.71 1.54
C MET A 625 10.65 -17.39 0.24
N ARG A 626 9.62 -18.18 -0.09
CA ARG A 626 8.81 -17.97 -1.30
C ARG A 626 7.87 -16.76 -1.17
N PHE A 627 7.29 -16.55 0.01
CA PHE A 627 6.29 -15.50 0.24
C PHE A 627 6.84 -14.21 0.85
N ALA A 628 8.07 -14.20 1.38
CA ALA A 628 8.68 -13.01 1.97
C ALA A 628 8.59 -11.75 1.07
N PRO A 629 8.82 -11.81 -0.26
CA PRO A 629 8.65 -10.65 -1.13
C PRO A 629 7.25 -10.02 -1.09
N ALA A 630 6.21 -10.79 -0.77
CA ALA A 630 4.84 -10.28 -0.64
C ALA A 630 4.64 -9.40 0.61
N LEU A 631 5.55 -9.42 1.58
CA LEU A 631 5.49 -8.55 2.76
C LEU A 631 5.94 -7.11 2.46
N ILE A 632 6.76 -6.93 1.42
CA ILE A 632 7.42 -5.65 1.12
C ILE A 632 6.42 -4.51 0.91
N PRO A 633 5.37 -4.64 0.08
CA PRO A 633 4.50 -3.50 -0.22
C PRO A 633 3.74 -2.98 1.00
N LEU A 634 3.26 -3.85 1.90
CA LEU A 634 2.55 -3.45 3.11
C LEU A 634 3.50 -2.82 4.13
N GLY A 635 4.70 -3.39 4.32
CA GLY A 635 5.73 -2.77 5.16
C GLY A 635 6.15 -1.41 4.63
N LEU A 636 6.32 -1.27 3.31
CA LEU A 636 6.60 0.01 2.66
C LEU A 636 5.44 1.00 2.82
N GLY A 637 4.20 0.53 2.72
CA GLY A 637 3.00 1.33 3.00
C GLY A 637 3.06 1.94 4.41
N MET A 638 3.40 1.13 5.41
CA MET A 638 3.58 1.60 6.79
C MET A 638 4.73 2.60 6.94
N TRP A 639 5.90 2.33 6.34
CA TRP A 639 7.01 3.29 6.33
C TRP A 639 6.63 4.62 5.68
N THR A 640 5.91 4.56 4.55
CA THR A 640 5.52 5.76 3.80
C THR A 640 4.48 6.56 4.57
N ALA A 641 3.44 5.90 5.11
CA ALA A 641 2.42 6.54 5.94
C ALA A 641 3.06 7.26 7.13
N HIS A 642 3.82 6.53 7.95
CA HIS A 642 4.45 7.08 9.15
C HIS A 642 5.46 8.20 8.85
N TYR A 643 6.29 8.09 7.81
CA TYR A 643 7.24 9.16 7.49
C TYR A 643 6.56 10.37 6.84
N THR A 644 5.45 10.16 6.13
CA THR A 644 4.64 11.26 5.60
C THR A 644 3.98 12.04 6.74
N PHE A 645 3.55 11.34 7.81
CA PHE A 645 3.08 11.96 9.06
C PHE A 645 4.09 13.01 9.55
N HIS A 646 5.30 12.55 9.87
CA HIS A 646 6.36 13.39 10.42
C HIS A 646 6.79 14.48 9.44
N PHE A 647 6.87 14.17 8.15
CA PHE A 647 7.26 15.15 7.14
C PHE A 647 6.34 16.38 7.11
N PHE A 648 5.04 16.16 7.10
CA PHE A 648 4.08 17.27 7.02
C PHE A 648 3.85 17.96 8.38
N THR A 649 3.81 17.20 9.46
CA THR A 649 3.57 17.77 10.81
C THR A 649 4.77 18.52 11.38
N SER A 650 5.97 18.35 10.83
CA SER A 650 7.19 19.02 11.29
C SER A 650 8.01 19.69 10.18
N ALA A 651 7.35 20.06 9.08
CA ALA A 651 7.96 20.74 7.94
C ALA A 651 8.74 22.00 8.35
N ASP A 652 8.21 22.76 9.31
CA ASP A 652 8.80 24.01 9.77
C ASP A 652 10.11 23.80 10.52
N SER A 653 10.29 22.66 11.19
CA SER A 653 11.49 22.39 11.98
C SER A 653 12.75 22.45 11.10
N LEU A 654 12.66 22.09 9.81
CA LEU A 654 13.79 22.21 8.89
C LEU A 654 14.08 23.66 8.53
N LEU A 655 13.04 24.47 8.34
CA LEU A 655 13.17 25.89 8.03
C LEU A 655 13.84 26.62 9.20
N TRP A 656 13.34 26.44 10.42
CA TRP A 656 13.89 27.07 11.63
C TRP A 656 15.34 26.67 11.89
N ALA A 657 15.67 25.37 11.77
CA ALA A 657 17.04 24.90 11.96
C ALA A 657 17.99 25.48 10.89
N THR A 658 17.51 25.64 9.65
CA THR A 658 18.28 26.24 8.55
C THR A 658 18.48 27.73 8.76
N GLU A 659 17.43 28.46 9.14
CA GLU A 659 17.49 29.90 9.41
C GLU A 659 18.43 30.20 10.58
N ARG A 660 18.29 29.49 11.71
CA ARG A 660 19.20 29.64 12.84
C ARG A 660 20.65 29.37 12.44
N MET A 661 20.92 28.33 11.64
CA MET A 661 22.28 28.07 11.16
C MET A 661 22.83 29.22 10.30
N ALA A 662 22.00 29.75 9.40
CA ALA A 662 22.38 30.85 8.52
C ALA A 662 22.67 32.12 9.34
N ASN A 663 21.83 32.43 10.33
CA ASN A 663 22.02 33.57 11.23
C ASN A 663 23.32 33.44 12.03
N ASP A 664 23.59 32.27 12.63
CA ASP A 664 24.79 32.01 13.44
C ASP A 664 26.10 32.09 12.62
N ARG A 665 26.07 31.73 11.33
CA ARG A 665 27.29 31.52 10.52
C ARG A 665 27.54 32.58 9.45
N LEU A 666 26.48 33.17 8.90
CA LEU A 666 26.54 34.12 7.79
C LEU A 666 26.15 35.54 8.20
N ALA A 667 25.71 35.74 9.45
CA ALA A 667 25.21 37.03 9.96
C ALA A 667 24.16 37.67 9.03
N THR A 668 23.38 36.84 8.34
CA THR A 668 22.30 37.27 7.45
C THR A 668 21.01 37.34 8.25
N GLU A 669 20.31 38.48 8.30
CA GLU A 669 18.91 38.53 8.76
C GLU A 669 18.01 37.94 7.67
N PHE A 670 17.99 36.60 7.52
CA PHE A 670 17.28 35.94 6.43
C PHE A 670 15.76 35.85 6.67
N LEU A 671 15.04 36.87 6.22
CA LEU A 671 13.69 36.91 5.61
C LEU A 671 12.43 36.27 6.25
N ILE A 672 12.43 35.58 7.39
CA ILE A 672 11.15 35.12 8.00
C ILE A 672 11.11 35.43 9.49
N GLY A 673 10.79 36.69 9.82
CA GLY A 673 10.55 37.09 11.19
C GLY A 673 9.41 36.30 11.81
N GLY A 674 9.74 35.38 12.72
CA GLY A 674 8.90 34.92 13.84
C GLY A 674 7.42 34.61 13.56
N GLY A 675 7.07 34.21 12.34
CA GLY A 675 5.69 33.93 11.97
C GLY A 675 5.29 32.55 12.48
N GLU A 676 4.24 32.47 13.30
CA GLU A 676 3.52 31.23 13.56
C GLU A 676 3.10 30.62 12.21
N CYS A 677 3.52 29.40 11.88
CA CYS A 677 3.02 28.76 10.67
C CYS A 677 1.53 28.47 10.85
N SER A 678 0.71 29.18 10.07
CA SER A 678 -0.73 28.93 9.90
C SER A 678 -1.04 27.47 9.49
N CYS A 679 -0.03 26.73 9.02
CA CYS A 679 -0.08 25.37 8.48
C CYS A 679 -0.06 24.22 9.51
N CYS A 680 0.05 24.49 10.80
CA CYS A 680 0.17 23.48 11.86
C CYS A 680 -0.99 23.44 12.85
N THR A 681 -2.09 24.15 12.58
CA THR A 681 -3.32 23.99 13.35
C THR A 681 -3.95 22.61 13.06
N ALA A 682 -4.58 21.96 14.05
CA ALA A 682 -5.18 20.63 13.87
C ALA A 682 -6.15 20.53 12.67
N SER A 683 -6.76 21.65 12.26
CA SER A 683 -7.61 21.78 11.08
C SER A 683 -6.85 21.71 9.74
N SER A 684 -5.58 22.12 9.70
CA SER A 684 -4.76 22.16 8.48
C SER A 684 -4.15 20.80 8.09
N VAL A 685 -4.16 19.82 8.99
CA VAL A 685 -3.53 18.49 8.81
C VAL A 685 -4.56 17.34 8.81
N ALA A 686 -5.86 17.64 8.88
CA ALA A 686 -6.93 16.64 8.90
C ALA A 686 -6.98 15.71 7.65
N TRP A 687 -6.38 16.13 6.54
CA TRP A 687 -6.26 15.33 5.30
C TRP A 687 -5.15 14.28 5.35
N LEU A 688 -4.24 14.36 6.32
CA LEU A 688 -3.04 13.54 6.40
C LEU A 688 -3.37 12.07 6.74
N LEU A 689 -4.24 11.86 7.72
CA LEU A 689 -4.67 10.51 8.11
C LEU A 689 -5.42 9.77 6.97
N PRO A 690 -6.34 10.41 6.22
CA PRO A 690 -6.86 9.86 4.96
C PRO A 690 -5.76 9.44 3.97
N LEU A 691 -4.71 10.25 3.79
CA LEU A 691 -3.59 9.92 2.90
C LEU A 691 -2.77 8.73 3.43
N GLU A 692 -2.49 8.68 4.72
CA GLU A 692 -1.75 7.60 5.37
C GLU A 692 -2.46 6.25 5.21
N LEU A 693 -3.77 6.25 5.45
CA LEU A 693 -4.59 5.06 5.29
C LEU A 693 -4.68 4.65 3.82
N LEU A 694 -4.76 5.60 2.88
CA LEU A 694 -4.69 5.30 1.45
C LEU A 694 -3.35 4.64 1.05
N LEU A 695 -2.22 5.15 1.57
CA LEU A 695 -0.89 4.57 1.32
C LEU A 695 -0.79 3.15 1.89
N LEU A 696 -1.34 2.93 3.08
CA LEU A 696 -1.39 1.63 3.72
C LEU A 696 -2.30 0.64 2.97
N ASP A 697 -3.46 1.10 2.49
CA ASP A 697 -4.39 0.34 1.66
C ASP A 697 -3.75 -0.13 0.35
N ILE A 698 -3.04 0.77 -0.33
CA ILE A 698 -2.28 0.43 -1.54
C ILE A 698 -1.23 -0.66 -1.22
N GLY A 699 -0.53 -0.52 -0.09
CA GLY A 699 0.42 -1.51 0.42
C GLY A 699 -0.22 -2.89 0.67
N LEU A 700 -1.39 -2.92 1.30
CA LEU A 700 -2.16 -4.16 1.53
C LEU A 700 -2.58 -4.78 0.19
N CYS A 701 -3.16 -4.00 -0.72
CA CYS A 701 -3.59 -4.47 -2.04
C CYS A 701 -2.48 -5.19 -2.79
N LEU A 702 -1.31 -4.53 -2.88
CA LEU A 702 -0.15 -5.06 -3.60
C LEU A 702 0.42 -6.30 -2.92
N SER A 703 0.39 -6.37 -1.59
CA SER A 703 0.86 -7.52 -0.81
C SER A 703 -0.05 -8.74 -0.97
N LEU A 704 -1.38 -8.54 -0.84
CA LEU A 704 -2.37 -9.59 -1.10
C LEU A 704 -2.27 -10.08 -2.54
N TRP A 705 -2.09 -9.16 -3.48
CA TRP A 705 -1.86 -9.50 -4.88
C TRP A 705 -0.61 -10.34 -5.08
N ALA A 706 0.52 -9.93 -4.52
CA ALA A 706 1.78 -10.65 -4.66
C ALA A 706 1.67 -12.05 -4.04
N ALA A 707 1.11 -12.17 -2.83
CA ALA A 707 0.90 -13.44 -2.15
C ALA A 707 -0.01 -14.39 -2.95
N TYR A 708 -1.14 -13.90 -3.48
CA TYR A 708 -2.02 -14.72 -4.30
C TYR A 708 -1.34 -15.20 -5.59
N ARG A 709 -0.54 -14.33 -6.23
CA ARG A 709 0.17 -14.67 -7.45
C ARG A 709 1.30 -15.67 -7.22
N ILE A 710 1.99 -15.57 -6.08
CA ILE A 710 2.98 -16.55 -5.65
C ILE A 710 2.29 -17.90 -5.40
N ALA A 711 1.17 -17.92 -4.67
CA ALA A 711 0.37 -19.13 -4.44
C ALA A 711 -0.11 -19.78 -5.75
N GLN A 712 -0.58 -18.98 -6.70
CA GLN A 712 -1.02 -19.46 -8.01
C GLN A 712 0.09 -20.14 -8.81
N ARG A 713 1.34 -19.69 -8.68
CA ARG A 713 2.49 -20.25 -9.38
C ARG A 713 3.00 -21.54 -8.75
N ILE A 714 2.96 -21.62 -7.42
CA ILE A 714 3.49 -22.77 -6.68
C ILE A 714 2.48 -23.91 -6.65
N ALA A 715 1.20 -23.61 -6.41
CA ALA A 715 0.14 -24.60 -6.20
C ALA A 715 -1.16 -24.19 -6.91
N PRO A 716 -1.23 -24.25 -8.26
CA PRO A 716 -2.37 -23.77 -9.04
C PRO A 716 -3.70 -24.49 -8.75
N GLN A 717 -3.68 -25.69 -8.18
CA GLN A 717 -4.88 -26.43 -7.81
C GLN A 717 -5.38 -26.11 -6.39
N LEU A 718 -4.52 -25.55 -5.53
CA LEU A 718 -4.80 -25.26 -4.11
C LEU A 718 -4.53 -23.79 -3.79
N VAL A 719 -4.77 -22.89 -4.75
CA VAL A 719 -4.37 -21.47 -4.67
C VAL A 719 -4.93 -20.82 -3.42
N LEU A 720 -6.25 -20.95 -3.17
CA LEU A 720 -6.89 -20.34 -2.01
C LEU A 720 -6.36 -20.89 -0.69
N ARG A 721 -6.14 -22.21 -0.60
CA ARG A 721 -5.60 -22.85 0.61
C ARG A 721 -4.17 -22.40 0.90
N THR A 722 -3.34 -22.28 -0.14
CA THR A 722 -1.94 -21.86 -0.02
C THR A 722 -1.84 -20.34 0.28
N PHE A 723 -2.77 -19.56 -0.28
CA PHE A 723 -2.85 -18.11 -0.08
C PHE A 723 -3.40 -17.73 1.29
N ALA A 724 -4.44 -18.42 1.78
CA ALA A 724 -5.22 -17.98 2.94
C ALA A 724 -4.39 -17.66 4.20
N PRO A 725 -3.40 -18.46 4.62
CA PRO A 725 -2.58 -18.13 5.80
C PRO A 725 -1.84 -16.80 5.66
N TRP A 726 -1.30 -16.52 4.46
CA TRP A 726 -0.61 -15.26 4.16
C TRP A 726 -1.60 -14.10 4.02
N GLY A 727 -2.75 -14.32 3.38
CA GLY A 727 -3.80 -13.32 3.24
C GLY A 727 -4.34 -12.87 4.61
N ILE A 728 -4.65 -13.81 5.50
CA ILE A 728 -5.09 -13.53 6.87
C ILE A 728 -4.01 -12.78 7.64
N PHE A 729 -2.76 -13.26 7.59
CA PHE A 729 -1.64 -12.58 8.26
C PHE A 729 -1.47 -11.13 7.79
N LEU A 730 -1.52 -10.88 6.48
CA LEU A 730 -1.38 -9.53 5.92
C LEU A 730 -2.53 -8.60 6.34
N VAL A 731 -3.77 -9.11 6.40
CA VAL A 731 -4.92 -8.33 6.89
C VAL A 731 -4.78 -8.02 8.37
N LEU A 732 -4.38 -9.00 9.20
CA LEU A 732 -4.17 -8.77 10.63
C LEU A 732 -3.04 -7.76 10.89
N PHE A 733 -1.94 -7.85 10.14
CA PHE A 733 -0.84 -6.89 10.23
C PHE A 733 -1.28 -5.49 9.78
N PHE A 734 -2.10 -5.40 8.73
CA PHE A 734 -2.72 -4.14 8.30
C PHE A 734 -3.60 -3.54 9.39
N LEU A 735 -4.44 -4.33 10.06
CA LEU A 735 -5.27 -3.85 11.17
C LEU A 735 -4.41 -3.32 12.33
N ALA A 736 -3.29 -3.98 12.63
CA ALA A 736 -2.33 -3.47 13.60
C ALA A 736 -1.70 -2.14 13.16
N CYS A 737 -1.36 -1.98 11.87
CA CYS A 737 -0.86 -0.71 11.33
C CYS A 737 -1.90 0.41 11.43
N VAL A 738 -3.16 0.14 11.06
CA VAL A 738 -4.28 1.09 11.18
C VAL A 738 -4.46 1.50 12.64
N TRP A 739 -4.46 0.54 13.57
CA TRP A 739 -4.57 0.83 15.00
C TRP A 739 -3.45 1.78 15.47
N VAL A 740 -2.20 1.53 15.07
CA VAL A 740 -1.05 2.41 15.40
C VAL A 740 -1.23 3.82 14.85
N LEU A 741 -1.68 3.97 13.59
CA LEU A 741 -1.91 5.29 12.97
C LEU A 741 -3.06 6.08 13.64
N LEU A 742 -4.02 5.39 14.26
CA LEU A 742 -5.11 6.01 15.00
C LEU A 742 -4.73 6.38 16.45
N GLN A 743 -3.56 5.95 16.95
CA GLN A 743 -3.12 6.31 18.28
C GLN A 743 -2.49 7.71 18.31
N PRO A 744 -2.62 8.45 19.42
CA PRO A 744 -1.83 9.66 19.62
C PRO A 744 -0.33 9.31 19.62
N MET A 745 0.44 10.06 18.84
CA MET A 745 1.88 9.87 18.66
C MET A 745 2.66 11.01 19.32
N GLU A 746 3.72 10.64 20.04
CA GLU A 746 4.70 11.57 20.57
C GLU A 746 5.63 12.05 19.44
N MET A 747 5.67 13.37 19.25
CA MET A 747 6.46 14.00 18.21
C MET A 747 7.94 14.07 18.62
N ARG A 748 8.72 13.09 18.17
CA ARG A 748 10.15 13.00 18.45
C ARG A 748 10.97 13.91 17.53
N GLY A 749 11.71 14.85 18.12
CA GLY A 749 12.70 15.68 17.42
C GLY A 749 12.13 16.84 16.58
N ALA A 750 10.86 17.19 16.78
CA ALA A 750 10.18 18.28 16.10
C ALA A 750 9.76 19.39 17.08
N TYR A 751 9.72 20.64 16.58
CA TYR A 751 9.10 21.76 17.29
C TYR A 751 7.66 21.88 16.80
N VAL A 752 6.68 21.74 17.70
CA VAL A 752 5.27 22.02 17.41
C VAL A 752 4.98 23.41 17.96
N ALA A 753 4.79 24.41 17.10
CA ALA A 753 4.42 25.75 17.56
C ALA A 753 2.99 25.72 18.12
N GLY A 754 2.80 26.22 19.35
CA GLY A 754 1.48 26.38 19.96
C GLY A 754 1.00 25.24 20.88
N LEU A 755 1.90 24.37 21.34
CA LEU A 755 1.71 23.54 22.53
C LEU A 755 2.65 23.97 23.65
#